data_AF-A0A525CSK8-F1
#
_entry.id   AF-A0A525CSK8-F1
#
_cell.length_a   1.000
_cell.length_b   1.000
_cell.length_c   1.000
_cell.angle_alpha   90.00
_cell.angle_beta   90.00
_cell.angle_gamma   90.00
#
_symmetry.space_group_name_H-M   'P 1'
#
loop_
_entity.id
_entity.type
_entity.pdbx_description
1 polymer ?
#
loop_
_entity_poly.entity_id
_entity_poly.type
_entity_poly.pdbx_seq_one_letter_code
_entity_poly.pdbx_strand_id
1 'polypeptide(L)'
;MKRRIALTLCSLGLASSLSYAGIVADHNAVDQFDQIPDYYIQEVKKMLVNIPGESHGRGYLYGVEQLELLNPSYTASTKYSGAPENYTNQHLRVHRPIWFDAGWGNRWLESAGEAYIWTSETAVSQINNHFAYSANILSNNIDAFLWGWCWDMGGTTPTGTVLDTEHHVHWGGRHYVNNLGNQGVWGLDDEDTQQLGAMVSMDDYLRAIDKYNTDNPNTTAVFTTGPADYNGERGYAVFLKNQHIRNHVAQSDTRVLFDYADILAYYPDGNQNTTTWNDTAFADSHTYEYMVRDYRVEWDGGHGSAHISQEASVRLGKALWWMLARMAGWDGVAADKVSTPTLTPAPGSYNDSVTITISNATEEAEIYYTLDGSEPTEASTPYSAPITINSSTDVRARAFKSGIEPSNILNGHYEIIIDTTAPEISNAKTISANEIELVFSEPIQPNELINTENYSIDNGASIESVVATIPDNSTVVLTTSELTPDTVYTITINNITDESGNQIAANSQFQVTYTEVELPVSLQQHWDFETTNDIIVIGAAHVNNGKSGKAFSFSGATGEYISLGTSTHNLEETSEFTLAAWIKFENSLSGNIIIRGQYVFPYRMTTSGSYMRSVIRTNRTNYIRGTIPLSAGDWHHVALSYKDGERTMYVDGAIDLQDSISGNLYTLNDAQEIKVGEGFNGIIDEIQIYNKALTPEQVNNLYSGEIPQYTQSPEITPESGTYTNAIDVTLSSATEGAAIYYTLDDTDPDENSALYQQAFTLDQDATLKAIAYSEGKEPSEITSAEYTFDIDTTGPTISANKVINSTNINIEFSEAVELSSAENTANYSITPAIDIVSAQLNADEKTVTLNVGEIPENINHSLVVFGVEDLAGNPTPPSTGFDFIFIPLSTEDSLTGYWSFDETSGNVANDSSAYGNHGEIVGAVRTAAGISGGALEFDGDDIVNLGNSHFDIDSSNEFSISLWFKFDHTFAGHLIRRGPYVYPFRIYANARRISTTVRTDRTNYMSSTIFPEAENWHHCVLTYGNGQRTLYINGQIDNSSALNGTLNFFRDYDTNLGEGYTGTIDEVKIYNKALSAPEIEAIYQQ
;
A
#
# COMPACT_ATOMS: atom_id res chain seq x y z
N MET A 1 -20.18 -40.66 -2.89
CA MET A 1 -20.40 -41.51 -4.08
C MET A 1 -20.81 -40.57 -5.22
N LYS A 2 -19.93 -40.43 -6.23
CA LYS A 2 -20.06 -39.65 -7.49
C LYS A 2 -19.84 -38.11 -7.44
N ARG A 3 -18.57 -37.74 -7.66
CA ARG A 3 -18.04 -36.47 -8.23
C ARG A 3 -18.25 -36.44 -9.77
N ARG A 4 -18.04 -35.24 -10.37
CA ARG A 4 -17.84 -34.85 -11.80
C ARG A 4 -19.01 -34.02 -12.35
N ILE A 5 -18.88 -32.89 -13.07
CA ILE A 5 -17.84 -32.33 -13.98
C ILE A 5 -17.86 -30.78 -13.88
N ALA A 6 -16.71 -30.14 -14.05
CA ALA A 6 -16.54 -28.73 -14.41
C ALA A 6 -15.87 -28.66 -15.80
N LEU A 7 -16.19 -27.64 -16.62
CA LEU A 7 -15.56 -27.20 -17.89
C LEU A 7 -16.51 -26.09 -18.46
N THR A 8 -16.14 -24.92 -19.01
CA THR A 8 -14.89 -24.43 -19.62
C THR A 8 -14.99 -22.94 -20.02
N LEU A 9 -13.85 -22.27 -20.31
CA LEU A 9 -13.54 -21.45 -21.52
C LEU A 9 -13.55 -19.90 -21.48
N CYS A 10 -12.38 -19.38 -21.88
CA CYS A 10 -11.98 -18.01 -22.17
C CYS A 10 -11.73 -17.86 -23.69
N SER A 11 -11.87 -16.66 -24.23
CA SER A 11 -11.96 -16.37 -25.67
C SER A 11 -10.63 -15.98 -26.35
N LEU A 12 -10.49 -16.48 -27.59
CA LEU A 12 -9.82 -15.95 -28.80
C LEU A 12 -8.60 -15.01 -28.68
N GLY A 13 -7.46 -15.52 -29.17
CA GLY A 13 -6.36 -14.75 -29.73
C GLY A 13 -5.58 -15.58 -30.76
N LEU A 14 -5.64 -15.22 -32.04
CA LEU A 14 -4.86 -15.84 -33.11
C LEU A 14 -3.38 -15.45 -33.01
N ALA A 15 -2.52 -16.41 -32.66
CA ALA A 15 -1.11 -16.42 -33.04
C ALA A 15 -0.68 -17.88 -33.28
N SER A 16 -0.12 -18.14 -34.46
CA SER A 16 0.39 -19.44 -34.88
C SER A 16 1.62 -19.87 -34.07
N SER A 17 1.55 -21.02 -33.39
CA SER A 17 2.69 -21.93 -33.22
C SER A 17 2.19 -23.35 -32.94
N LEU A 18 2.97 -24.34 -33.36
CA LEU A 18 2.62 -25.75 -33.43
C LEU A 18 2.25 -26.36 -32.06
N SER A 19 1.34 -27.33 -32.08
CA SER A 19 0.87 -28.10 -30.92
C SER A 19 2.01 -28.91 -30.28
N TYR A 20 2.47 -28.50 -29.09
CA TYR A 20 3.24 -29.36 -28.20
C TYR A 20 2.29 -30.35 -27.55
N ALA A 21 2.27 -31.60 -28.00
CA ALA A 21 1.59 -32.67 -27.29
C ALA A 21 2.56 -33.37 -26.32
N GLY A 22 2.30 -33.27 -25.02
CA GLY A 22 2.83 -34.08 -23.93
C GLY A 22 4.35 -34.12 -23.79
N ILE A 23 5.03 -32.97 -23.69
CA ILE A 23 6.49 -32.96 -23.47
C ILE A 23 6.78 -33.31 -22.01
N VAL A 24 7.30 -34.51 -21.77
CA VAL A 24 7.81 -34.97 -20.47
C VAL A 24 9.30 -35.27 -20.62
N ALA A 25 10.14 -34.44 -20.01
CA ALA A 25 11.58 -34.63 -19.96
C ALA A 25 11.92 -35.46 -18.71
N ASP A 26 12.06 -36.76 -18.88
CA ASP A 26 12.38 -37.77 -17.86
C ASP A 26 13.74 -38.44 -18.16
N HIS A 27 14.07 -39.57 -17.54
CA HIS A 27 15.29 -40.32 -17.86
C HIS A 27 15.36 -40.77 -19.32
N ASN A 28 14.23 -41.04 -20.00
CA ASN A 28 14.23 -41.41 -21.41
C ASN A 28 14.69 -40.25 -22.30
N ALA A 29 14.38 -39.01 -21.93
CA ALA A 29 14.90 -37.83 -22.61
C ALA A 29 16.44 -37.76 -22.55
N VAL A 30 17.05 -38.22 -21.46
CA VAL A 30 18.51 -38.30 -21.31
C VAL A 30 19.09 -39.31 -22.30
N ASP A 31 18.46 -40.47 -22.45
CA ASP A 31 18.88 -41.54 -23.37
C ASP A 31 18.68 -41.15 -24.84
N GLN A 32 17.69 -40.30 -25.12
CA GLN A 32 17.38 -39.80 -26.45
C GLN A 32 18.13 -38.52 -26.83
N PHE A 33 18.91 -37.93 -25.92
CA PHE A 33 19.61 -36.67 -26.16
C PHE A 33 20.50 -36.68 -27.42
N ASP A 34 21.21 -37.78 -27.67
CA ASP A 34 22.10 -37.89 -28.83
C ASP A 34 21.33 -38.02 -30.17
N GLN A 35 20.01 -38.09 -30.12
CA GLN A 35 19.14 -38.16 -31.30
C GLN A 35 18.67 -36.79 -31.79
N ILE A 36 18.94 -35.70 -31.05
CA ILE A 36 18.53 -34.34 -31.43
C ILE A 36 19.20 -33.95 -32.77
N PRO A 37 18.43 -33.69 -33.84
CA PRO A 37 18.99 -33.29 -35.11
C PRO A 37 19.68 -31.92 -35.06
N ASP A 38 20.73 -31.71 -35.86
CA ASP A 38 21.49 -30.45 -35.94
C ASP A 38 20.60 -29.22 -36.12
N TYR A 39 19.52 -29.34 -36.91
CA TYR A 39 18.54 -28.26 -37.11
C TYR A 39 17.95 -27.78 -35.78
N TYR A 40 17.46 -28.71 -34.95
CA TYR A 40 16.84 -28.36 -33.67
C TYR A 40 17.87 -27.90 -32.64
N ILE A 41 19.12 -28.37 -32.72
CA ILE A 41 20.22 -27.77 -31.95
C ILE A 41 20.37 -26.27 -32.30
N GLN A 42 20.28 -25.88 -33.58
CA GLN A 42 20.33 -24.47 -33.96
C GLN A 42 19.09 -23.68 -33.52
N GLU A 43 17.91 -24.28 -33.49
CA GLU A 43 16.71 -23.61 -33.00
C GLU A 43 16.79 -23.37 -31.49
N VAL A 44 17.24 -24.36 -30.71
CA VAL A 44 17.42 -24.20 -29.26
C VAL A 44 18.42 -23.09 -28.92
N LYS A 45 19.47 -22.89 -29.74
CA LYS A 45 20.44 -21.79 -29.56
C LYS A 45 19.85 -20.38 -29.66
N LYS A 46 18.63 -20.22 -30.16
CA LYS A 46 17.95 -18.91 -30.21
C LYS A 46 17.21 -18.60 -28.91
N MET A 47 16.93 -19.62 -28.10
CA MET A 47 16.06 -19.53 -26.94
C MET A 47 16.71 -18.81 -25.75
N LEU A 48 15.87 -18.21 -24.91
CA LEU A 48 16.16 -17.69 -23.59
C LEU A 48 15.36 -18.47 -22.54
N VAL A 49 16.06 -19.15 -21.64
CA VAL A 49 15.48 -19.97 -20.57
C VAL A 49 15.81 -19.36 -19.22
N ASN A 50 14.82 -19.27 -18.34
CA ASN A 50 14.98 -18.75 -17.00
C ASN A 50 14.74 -19.87 -15.96
N ILE A 51 15.72 -20.05 -15.07
CA ILE A 51 15.75 -21.11 -14.05
C ILE A 51 16.11 -20.53 -12.68
N PRO A 52 15.16 -19.94 -11.93
CA PRO A 52 15.37 -19.52 -10.55
C PRO A 52 15.68 -20.69 -9.59
N GLY A 53 16.40 -20.38 -8.50
CA GLY A 53 16.68 -21.30 -7.37
C GLY A 53 18.15 -21.37 -6.93
N GLU A 54 18.39 -21.53 -5.62
CA GLU A 54 19.76 -21.48 -5.06
C GLU A 54 20.55 -22.78 -5.20
N SER A 55 19.91 -23.94 -5.04
CA SER A 55 20.59 -25.22 -4.92
C SER A 55 20.48 -26.03 -6.22
N HIS A 56 19.29 -26.51 -6.59
CA HIS A 56 19.14 -27.38 -7.76
C HIS A 56 19.08 -26.62 -9.08
N GLY A 57 18.68 -25.35 -9.06
CA GLY A 57 18.84 -24.42 -10.19
C GLY A 57 20.28 -24.35 -10.70
N ARG A 58 21.28 -24.39 -9.79
CA ARG A 58 22.70 -24.44 -10.17
C ARG A 58 23.09 -25.72 -10.91
N GLY A 59 22.42 -26.84 -10.63
CA GLY A 59 22.63 -28.12 -11.31
C GLY A 59 22.26 -28.08 -12.79
N TYR A 60 21.16 -27.39 -13.15
CA TYR A 60 20.80 -27.17 -14.54
C TYR A 60 21.85 -26.36 -15.30
N LEU A 61 22.25 -25.20 -14.75
CA LEU A 61 23.25 -24.32 -15.37
C LEU A 61 24.58 -25.06 -15.54
N TYR A 62 25.05 -25.73 -14.49
CA TYR A 62 26.29 -26.49 -14.55
C TYR A 62 26.19 -27.65 -15.56
N GLY A 63 25.06 -28.34 -15.63
CA GLY A 63 24.81 -29.39 -16.62
C GLY A 63 24.96 -28.91 -18.07
N VAL A 64 24.39 -27.74 -18.37
CA VAL A 64 24.49 -27.11 -19.68
C VAL A 64 25.94 -26.69 -20.01
N GLU A 65 26.67 -26.13 -19.06
CA GLU A 65 28.11 -25.81 -19.22
C GLU A 65 28.94 -27.06 -19.50
N GLN A 66 28.67 -28.15 -18.77
CA GLN A 66 29.38 -29.42 -18.98
C GLN A 66 29.09 -30.03 -20.35
N LEU A 67 27.87 -29.88 -20.88
CA LEU A 67 27.53 -30.36 -22.21
C LEU A 67 28.31 -29.63 -23.31
N GLU A 68 28.50 -28.32 -23.20
CA GLU A 68 29.33 -27.58 -24.16
C GLU A 68 30.78 -28.08 -24.18
N LEU A 69 31.34 -28.39 -23.01
CA LEU A 69 32.69 -28.96 -22.89
C LEU A 69 32.80 -30.36 -23.51
N LEU A 70 31.74 -31.16 -23.41
CA LEU A 70 31.67 -32.52 -23.97
C LEU A 70 31.44 -32.50 -25.48
N ASN A 71 30.57 -31.61 -25.97
CA ASN A 71 30.26 -31.41 -27.38
C ASN A 71 29.97 -29.92 -27.65
N PRO A 72 30.90 -29.21 -28.33
CA PRO A 72 30.77 -27.77 -28.60
C PRO A 72 29.55 -27.37 -29.43
N SER A 73 28.84 -28.33 -30.04
CA SER A 73 27.60 -28.07 -30.78
C SER A 73 26.48 -27.58 -29.85
N TYR A 74 26.50 -27.96 -28.56
CA TYR A 74 25.54 -27.56 -27.54
C TYR A 74 26.00 -26.30 -26.78
N THR A 75 26.45 -25.29 -27.51
CA THR A 75 26.95 -24.02 -26.97
C THR A 75 25.89 -23.29 -26.15
N ALA A 76 26.24 -22.81 -24.97
CA ALA A 76 25.32 -22.07 -24.10
C ALA A 76 26.04 -20.99 -23.28
N SER A 77 25.29 -19.95 -22.90
CA SER A 77 25.71 -18.88 -22.00
C SER A 77 24.85 -18.95 -20.75
N THR A 78 25.48 -19.28 -19.64
CA THR A 78 24.87 -19.38 -18.32
C THR A 78 25.19 -18.13 -17.50
N LYS A 79 24.17 -17.56 -16.89
CA LYS A 79 24.31 -16.41 -15.97
C LYS A 79 23.71 -16.71 -14.61
N TYR A 80 24.57 -16.84 -13.60
CA TYR A 80 24.17 -17.06 -12.20
C TYR A 80 23.68 -15.80 -11.48
N SER A 81 24.02 -14.62 -11.99
CA SER A 81 23.56 -13.29 -11.55
C SER A 81 23.72 -12.25 -12.68
N GLY A 82 23.20 -11.03 -12.51
CA GLY A 82 23.27 -9.96 -13.53
C GLY A 82 22.07 -9.93 -14.49
N ALA A 83 22.06 -8.98 -15.45
CA ALA A 83 21.03 -8.90 -16.49
C ALA A 83 21.14 -10.07 -17.50
N PRO A 84 20.04 -10.50 -18.14
CA PRO A 84 20.11 -11.49 -19.22
C PRO A 84 20.97 -10.99 -20.39
N GLU A 85 21.48 -11.89 -21.22
CA GLU A 85 22.17 -11.51 -22.46
C GLU A 85 21.17 -11.12 -23.56
N ASN A 86 21.55 -10.14 -24.41
CA ASN A 86 20.79 -9.78 -25.60
C ASN A 86 20.56 -10.98 -26.52
N TYR A 87 19.58 -10.88 -27.41
CA TYR A 87 19.31 -11.92 -28.41
C TYR A 87 20.57 -12.32 -29.20
N THR A 88 20.72 -13.63 -29.37
CA THR A 88 21.76 -14.28 -30.17
C THR A 88 21.22 -15.58 -30.74
N ASN A 89 21.78 -16.04 -31.85
CA ASN A 89 21.53 -17.35 -32.44
C ASN A 89 22.77 -18.27 -32.37
N GLN A 90 23.81 -17.85 -31.64
CA GLN A 90 25.08 -18.59 -31.54
C GLN A 90 25.09 -19.61 -30.40
N HIS A 91 24.31 -19.36 -29.34
CA HIS A 91 24.32 -20.15 -28.11
C HIS A 91 23.01 -19.99 -27.33
N LEU A 92 22.58 -21.07 -26.67
CA LEU A 92 21.43 -21.07 -25.77
C LEU A 92 21.69 -20.11 -24.60
N ARG A 93 20.73 -19.28 -24.21
CA ARG A 93 20.87 -18.36 -23.07
C ARG A 93 20.10 -18.91 -21.87
N VAL A 94 20.78 -19.15 -20.75
CA VAL A 94 20.17 -19.68 -19.51
C VAL A 94 20.50 -18.76 -18.32
N HIS A 95 19.49 -18.32 -17.57
CA HIS A 95 19.63 -17.25 -16.57
C HIS A 95 18.85 -17.49 -15.25
N ARG A 96 19.26 -16.89 -14.12
CA ARG A 96 18.86 -17.27 -12.74
C ARG A 96 18.09 -16.29 -11.80
N PRO A 97 17.78 -15.00 -12.04
CA PRO A 97 17.35 -14.09 -10.93
C PRO A 97 15.86 -14.20 -10.56
N ILE A 98 15.45 -13.89 -9.30
CA ILE A 98 14.80 -12.62 -8.83
C ILE A 98 14.83 -12.47 -7.28
N TRP A 99 14.99 -11.24 -6.70
CA TRP A 99 14.11 -10.64 -5.64
C TRP A 99 14.32 -9.13 -5.28
N PHE A 100 13.34 -8.58 -4.53
CA PHE A 100 12.91 -7.17 -4.37
C PHE A 100 13.35 -6.45 -3.09
N ASP A 101 13.50 -5.11 -3.13
CA ASP A 101 12.56 -4.21 -2.41
C ASP A 101 12.68 -2.72 -2.82
N ALA A 102 11.54 -2.03 -2.66
CA ALA A 102 11.28 -0.62 -2.39
C ALA A 102 12.36 0.42 -2.76
N GLY A 103 12.23 0.95 -3.98
CA GLY A 103 12.76 2.27 -4.31
C GLY A 103 14.24 2.29 -4.67
N TRP A 104 14.49 2.74 -5.90
CA TRP A 104 15.77 3.25 -6.40
C TRP A 104 16.89 2.21 -6.68
N GLY A 105 16.92 1.72 -7.92
CA GLY A 105 18.17 1.48 -8.66
C GLY A 105 18.44 0.06 -9.16
N ASN A 106 18.76 -0.04 -10.47
CA ASN A 106 19.30 -1.20 -11.18
C ASN A 106 20.33 -2.02 -10.38
N ARG A 107 19.91 -3.05 -9.65
CA ARG A 107 20.83 -4.02 -9.02
C ARG A 107 20.29 -5.44 -9.15
N TRP A 108 21.03 -6.27 -9.87
CA TRP A 108 20.80 -7.71 -10.02
C TRP A 108 21.53 -8.46 -8.91
N LEU A 109 20.82 -8.96 -7.89
CA LEU A 109 21.41 -9.69 -6.75
C LEU A 109 20.59 -10.95 -6.38
N GLU A 110 21.16 -11.81 -5.54
CA GLU A 110 20.82 -13.23 -5.28
C GLU A 110 19.37 -13.53 -4.80
N SER A 111 18.93 -14.78 -5.00
CA SER A 111 17.53 -15.25 -4.94
C SER A 111 16.89 -15.31 -3.55
N ALA A 112 15.58 -15.03 -3.46
CA ALA A 112 14.74 -15.33 -2.30
C ALA A 112 14.05 -16.71 -2.39
N GLY A 113 13.51 -17.18 -1.26
CA GLY A 113 12.81 -18.48 -1.14
C GLY A 113 11.58 -18.61 -2.04
N GLU A 114 11.39 -19.81 -2.58
CA GLU A 114 10.60 -20.11 -3.78
C GLU A 114 9.08 -20.08 -3.52
N ALA A 115 8.69 -20.15 -2.25
CA ALA A 115 7.30 -20.32 -1.84
C ALA A 115 6.50 -19.01 -1.64
N TYR A 116 7.15 -17.86 -1.40
CA TYR A 116 6.48 -16.55 -1.21
C TYR A 116 5.89 -16.01 -2.53
N ILE A 117 6.36 -16.54 -3.65
CA ILE A 117 6.15 -16.02 -4.99
C ILE A 117 4.73 -16.25 -5.51
N TRP A 118 4.08 -17.30 -5.02
CA TRP A 118 2.75 -17.72 -5.48
C TRP A 118 1.61 -17.25 -4.58
N THR A 119 1.92 -16.58 -3.47
CA THR A 119 0.94 -16.13 -2.47
C THR A 119 1.01 -14.63 -2.17
N SER A 120 1.88 -13.89 -2.85
CA SER A 120 2.04 -12.45 -2.69
C SER A 120 1.78 -11.74 -4.01
N GLU A 121 0.75 -10.89 -4.05
CA GLU A 121 0.45 -10.04 -5.21
C GLU A 121 1.66 -9.20 -5.62
N THR A 122 2.46 -8.76 -4.64
CA THR A 122 3.73 -8.07 -4.86
C THR A 122 4.69 -8.93 -5.68
N ALA A 123 4.88 -10.19 -5.29
CA ALA A 123 5.79 -11.11 -6.00
C ALA A 123 5.32 -11.43 -7.42
N VAL A 124 4.01 -11.61 -7.61
CA VAL A 124 3.38 -11.83 -8.93
C VAL A 124 3.58 -10.62 -9.83
N SER A 125 3.25 -9.42 -9.34
CA SER A 125 3.43 -8.15 -10.07
C SER A 125 4.88 -7.98 -10.53
N GLN A 126 5.82 -8.37 -9.69
CA GLN A 126 7.20 -8.15 -9.99
C GLN A 126 7.85 -9.21 -10.90
N ILE A 127 7.33 -10.43 -10.90
CA ILE A 127 7.61 -11.43 -11.94
C ILE A 127 7.13 -10.91 -13.30
N ASN A 128 5.91 -10.37 -13.35
CA ASN A 128 5.39 -9.74 -14.57
C ASN A 128 6.30 -8.59 -15.04
N ASN A 129 6.86 -7.80 -14.11
CA ASN A 129 7.85 -6.77 -14.45
C ASN A 129 9.17 -7.34 -15.01
N HIS A 130 9.66 -8.49 -14.52
CA HIS A 130 10.84 -9.16 -15.08
C HIS A 130 10.59 -9.64 -16.53
N PHE A 131 9.41 -10.17 -16.80
CA PHE A 131 9.00 -10.56 -18.15
C PHE A 131 8.82 -9.34 -19.06
N ALA A 132 8.18 -8.28 -18.56
CA ALA A 132 8.04 -7.01 -19.28
C ALA A 132 9.41 -6.39 -19.61
N TYR A 133 10.38 -6.45 -18.71
CA TYR A 133 11.76 -6.02 -18.97
C TYR A 133 12.40 -6.84 -20.11
N SER A 134 12.25 -8.16 -20.07
CA SER A 134 12.81 -9.07 -21.08
C SER A 134 12.19 -8.82 -22.46
N ALA A 135 10.86 -8.71 -22.53
CA ALA A 135 10.13 -8.37 -23.75
C ALA A 135 10.46 -6.97 -24.29
N ASN A 136 10.47 -5.94 -23.44
CA ASN A 136 10.60 -4.55 -23.90
C ASN A 136 12.04 -4.10 -24.18
N ILE A 137 13.01 -4.51 -23.35
CA ILE A 137 14.38 -3.98 -23.42
C ILE A 137 15.31 -4.90 -24.21
N LEU A 138 15.12 -6.22 -24.12
CA LEU A 138 15.95 -7.19 -24.87
C LEU A 138 15.34 -7.56 -26.23
N SER A 139 14.12 -7.08 -26.52
CA SER A 139 13.33 -7.42 -27.71
C SER A 139 13.22 -8.94 -27.93
N ASN A 140 13.17 -9.72 -26.85
CA ASN A 140 13.06 -11.17 -26.89
C ASN A 140 12.24 -11.69 -25.71
N ASN A 141 11.30 -12.57 -25.99
CA ASN A 141 10.55 -13.25 -24.94
C ASN A 141 11.43 -14.28 -24.21
N ILE A 142 11.05 -14.64 -22.99
CA ILE A 142 11.58 -15.83 -22.31
C ILE A 142 10.82 -17.02 -22.90
N ASP A 143 11.51 -17.98 -23.52
CA ASP A 143 10.86 -19.12 -24.20
C ASP A 143 10.39 -20.17 -23.20
N ALA A 144 11.18 -20.42 -22.15
CA ALA A 144 10.85 -21.36 -21.09
C ALA A 144 11.21 -20.84 -19.70
N PHE A 145 10.34 -21.09 -18.73
CA PHE A 145 10.51 -20.76 -17.32
C PHE A 145 10.30 -22.01 -16.47
N LEU A 146 11.32 -22.42 -15.72
CA LEU A 146 11.29 -23.61 -14.85
C LEU A 146 11.95 -23.31 -13.52
N TRP A 147 11.66 -24.11 -12.50
CA TRP A 147 12.18 -23.89 -11.15
C TRP A 147 13.15 -24.99 -10.70
N GLY A 148 14.18 -24.60 -9.95
CA GLY A 148 15.16 -25.52 -9.37
C GLY A 148 14.82 -25.98 -7.95
N TRP A 149 13.70 -26.71 -7.77
CA TRP A 149 13.16 -27.13 -6.47
C TRP A 149 14.08 -28.09 -5.72
N CYS A 150 14.33 -27.84 -4.42
CA CYS A 150 14.84 -28.90 -3.53
C CYS A 150 14.59 -28.73 -2.04
N TRP A 151 14.66 -27.51 -1.49
CA TRP A 151 14.66 -27.33 -0.04
C TRP A 151 13.24 -27.16 0.52
N ASP A 152 12.36 -26.52 -0.25
CA ASP A 152 11.03 -26.12 0.19
C ASP A 152 10.03 -27.29 0.20
N MET A 153 10.23 -28.30 -0.64
CA MET A 153 9.42 -29.54 -0.66
C MET A 153 9.85 -30.56 0.39
N GLY A 154 11.13 -30.51 0.76
CA GLY A 154 11.79 -31.50 1.58
C GLY A 154 11.92 -31.12 3.05
N GLY A 155 12.27 -29.88 3.40
CA GLY A 155 12.38 -29.31 4.78
C GLY A 155 13.15 -30.11 5.87
N THR A 156 14.25 -29.59 6.41
CA THR A 156 15.18 -30.31 7.32
C THR A 156 14.65 -30.69 8.71
N THR A 157 13.45 -30.27 9.09
CA THR A 157 12.84 -30.55 10.40
C THR A 157 11.45 -31.17 10.21
N PRO A 158 11.17 -32.36 10.79
CA PRO A 158 9.82 -32.92 10.78
C PRO A 158 8.93 -32.07 11.67
N THR A 159 8.26 -31.08 11.09
CA THR A 159 7.38 -30.15 11.82
C THR A 159 5.89 -30.43 11.63
N GLY A 160 5.52 -31.35 10.73
CA GLY A 160 4.17 -31.90 10.72
C GLY A 160 3.98 -32.79 11.95
N THR A 161 3.34 -32.29 13.00
CA THR A 161 2.88 -33.14 14.12
C THR A 161 1.55 -33.82 13.83
N VAL A 162 0.95 -33.50 12.68
CA VAL A 162 -0.36 -34.00 12.26
C VAL A 162 -0.14 -35.02 11.15
N LEU A 163 -0.62 -36.23 11.40
CA LEU A 163 -0.61 -37.32 10.45
C LEU A 163 -1.76 -37.15 9.45
N ASP A 164 -1.44 -37.25 8.16
CA ASP A 164 -2.43 -37.51 7.12
C ASP A 164 -2.81 -39.00 7.16
N THR A 165 -4.07 -39.27 7.50
CA THR A 165 -4.59 -40.64 7.63
C THR A 165 -4.96 -41.28 6.30
N GLU A 166 -5.04 -40.52 5.21
CA GLU A 166 -5.27 -41.05 3.86
C GLU A 166 -3.94 -41.50 3.24
N HIS A 167 -2.91 -40.66 3.33
CA HIS A 167 -1.62 -40.93 2.70
C HIS A 167 -0.57 -41.56 3.62
N HIS A 168 -0.89 -41.69 4.92
CA HIS A 168 -0.03 -42.25 5.97
C HIS A 168 1.32 -41.51 6.08
N VAL A 169 1.32 -40.18 5.95
CA VAL A 169 2.54 -39.37 6.07
C VAL A 169 2.32 -38.12 6.92
N HIS A 170 3.37 -37.66 7.56
CA HIS A 170 3.48 -36.31 8.08
C HIS A 170 4.06 -35.41 6.97
N TRP A 171 3.21 -34.54 6.45
CA TRP A 171 3.60 -33.60 5.41
C TRP A 171 4.75 -32.70 5.85
N GLY A 172 5.84 -32.71 5.07
CA GLY A 172 7.06 -31.95 5.29
C GLY A 172 7.31 -30.93 4.18
N GLY A 173 8.06 -29.87 4.50
CA GLY A 173 8.39 -28.76 3.59
C GLY A 173 8.68 -27.49 4.38
N ARG A 174 9.29 -26.48 3.75
CA ARG A 174 9.58 -25.18 4.37
C ARG A 174 9.14 -24.04 3.46
N HIS A 175 8.52 -23.02 4.03
CA HIS A 175 8.33 -21.70 3.42
C HIS A 175 9.03 -20.65 4.30
N TYR A 176 9.61 -19.59 3.70
CA TYR A 176 10.26 -18.48 4.41
C TYR A 176 9.22 -17.50 5.00
N VAL A 177 9.13 -17.58 6.34
CA VAL A 177 8.46 -16.74 7.35
C VAL A 177 7.82 -15.39 6.94
N ASN A 178 6.60 -15.17 7.44
CA ASN A 178 6.12 -13.84 7.85
C ASN A 178 6.79 -13.38 9.17
N ASN A 179 6.54 -12.15 9.62
CA ASN A 179 7.21 -11.49 10.76
C ASN A 179 7.03 -12.16 12.16
N LEU A 180 6.52 -13.39 12.25
CA LEU A 180 6.19 -14.09 13.51
C LEU A 180 7.02 -15.36 13.79
N GLY A 181 7.97 -15.74 12.94
CA GLY A 181 8.93 -16.81 13.27
C GLY A 181 8.45 -18.26 13.05
N ASN A 182 7.21 -18.48 12.58
CA ASN A 182 6.69 -19.83 12.31
C ASN A 182 6.99 -20.30 10.87
N GLN A 183 7.41 -21.56 10.74
CA GLN A 183 7.64 -22.23 9.46
C GLN A 183 6.39 -23.03 9.07
N GLY A 184 5.77 -22.70 7.93
CA GLY A 184 4.67 -23.49 7.36
C GLY A 184 5.17 -24.72 6.61
N VAL A 185 4.33 -25.77 6.56
CA VAL A 185 4.57 -27.02 5.81
C VAL A 185 3.77 -27.01 4.50
N TRP A 186 3.98 -27.99 3.61
CA TRP A 186 3.26 -28.11 2.32
C TRP A 186 2.42 -29.39 2.29
N GLY A 187 1.11 -29.27 2.05
CA GLY A 187 0.19 -30.40 1.76
C GLY A 187 0.11 -30.75 0.27
N LEU A 188 -0.68 -31.77 -0.12
CA LEU A 188 -1.04 -31.97 -1.54
C LEU A 188 -2.10 -30.97 -1.95
N ASP A 189 -3.17 -30.87 -1.17
CA ASP A 189 -4.32 -30.02 -1.48
C ASP A 189 -4.66 -29.07 -0.32
N ASP A 190 -5.79 -28.37 -0.46
CA ASP A 190 -6.29 -27.43 0.54
C ASP A 190 -6.74 -28.13 1.82
N GLU A 191 -7.18 -29.38 1.75
CA GLU A 191 -7.61 -30.16 2.92
C GLU A 191 -6.40 -30.51 3.78
N ASP A 192 -5.32 -31.01 3.17
CA ASP A 192 -4.03 -31.23 3.82
C ASP A 192 -3.48 -29.94 4.42
N THR A 193 -3.56 -28.85 3.67
CA THR A 193 -3.02 -27.54 4.08
C THR A 193 -3.75 -26.99 5.30
N GLN A 194 -5.09 -27.09 5.32
CA GLN A 194 -5.91 -26.72 6.49
C GLN A 194 -5.61 -27.60 7.70
N GLN A 195 -5.41 -28.91 7.50
CA GLN A 195 -5.08 -29.85 8.57
C GLN A 195 -3.73 -29.54 9.21
N LEU A 196 -2.77 -29.02 8.43
CA LEU A 196 -1.42 -28.70 8.87
C LEU A 196 -1.24 -27.26 9.36
N GLY A 197 -2.24 -26.39 9.17
CA GLY A 197 -2.09 -24.94 9.39
C GLY A 197 -1.08 -24.28 8.45
N ALA A 198 -0.95 -24.85 7.25
CA ALA A 198 -0.06 -24.38 6.19
C ALA A 198 -0.69 -23.24 5.39
N MET A 199 0.14 -22.49 4.64
CA MET A 199 -0.31 -21.37 3.80
C MET A 199 -0.38 -21.70 2.30
N VAL A 200 0.22 -22.83 1.86
CA VAL A 200 0.36 -23.19 0.44
C VAL A 200 0.26 -24.71 0.26
N SER A 201 -0.55 -25.15 -0.70
CA SER A 201 -0.71 -26.55 -1.14
C SER A 201 0.04 -26.85 -2.46
N MET A 202 0.11 -28.12 -2.88
CA MET A 202 0.59 -28.45 -4.23
C MET A 202 -0.40 -27.96 -5.29
N ASP A 203 -1.70 -27.98 -5.02
CA ASP A 203 -2.72 -27.42 -5.91
C ASP A 203 -2.55 -25.91 -6.14
N ASP A 204 -2.11 -25.16 -5.12
CA ASP A 204 -1.77 -23.73 -5.28
C ASP A 204 -0.64 -23.53 -6.28
N TYR A 205 0.42 -24.33 -6.16
CA TYR A 205 1.53 -24.31 -7.12
C TYR A 205 1.05 -24.67 -8.54
N LEU A 206 0.28 -25.74 -8.69
CA LEU A 206 -0.19 -26.21 -9.98
C LEU A 206 -1.09 -25.18 -10.68
N ARG A 207 -2.03 -24.60 -9.93
CA ARG A 207 -2.91 -23.53 -10.41
C ARG A 207 -2.12 -22.29 -10.79
N ALA A 208 -1.09 -21.94 -10.04
CA ALA A 208 -0.29 -20.76 -10.33
C ALA A 208 0.51 -20.91 -11.64
N ILE A 209 1.06 -22.09 -11.91
CA ILE A 209 1.74 -22.37 -13.19
C ILE A 209 0.75 -22.39 -14.36
N ASP A 210 -0.43 -22.99 -14.20
CA ASP A 210 -1.47 -22.97 -15.24
C ASP A 210 -1.96 -21.54 -15.52
N LYS A 211 -2.22 -20.76 -14.48
CA LYS A 211 -2.59 -19.35 -14.60
C LYS A 211 -1.48 -18.56 -15.29
N TYR A 212 -0.22 -18.79 -14.93
CA TYR A 212 0.91 -18.13 -15.58
C TYR A 212 0.96 -18.42 -17.08
N ASN A 213 0.82 -19.69 -17.47
CA ASN A 213 0.78 -20.11 -18.88
C ASN A 213 -0.41 -19.50 -19.64
N THR A 214 -1.53 -19.29 -18.96
CA THR A 214 -2.72 -18.62 -19.51
C THR A 214 -2.47 -17.12 -19.73
N ASP A 215 -1.87 -16.46 -18.75
CA ASP A 215 -1.63 -15.01 -18.76
C ASP A 215 -0.45 -14.61 -19.67
N ASN A 216 0.50 -15.52 -19.94
CA ASN A 216 1.75 -15.24 -20.66
C ASN A 216 1.95 -16.20 -21.86
N PRO A 217 1.17 -16.07 -22.94
CA PRO A 217 1.17 -17.04 -24.05
C PRO A 217 2.49 -17.14 -24.82
N ASN A 218 3.42 -16.20 -24.61
CA ASN A 218 4.73 -16.17 -25.25
C ASN A 218 5.85 -16.81 -24.43
N THR A 219 5.54 -17.31 -23.22
CA THR A 219 6.50 -17.98 -22.34
C THR A 219 5.88 -19.26 -21.81
N THR A 220 6.54 -20.40 -22.01
CA THR A 220 6.08 -21.65 -21.42
C THR A 220 6.66 -21.81 -20.02
N ALA A 221 5.82 -21.67 -18.99
CA ALA A 221 6.15 -22.17 -17.66
C ALA A 221 6.05 -23.69 -17.62
N VAL A 222 7.16 -24.31 -17.24
CA VAL A 222 7.38 -25.74 -17.19
C VAL A 222 7.15 -26.24 -15.76
N PHE A 223 6.32 -27.27 -15.62
CA PHE A 223 6.14 -27.96 -14.36
C PHE A 223 7.41 -28.75 -14.04
N THR A 224 7.83 -28.73 -12.78
CA THR A 224 9.05 -29.43 -12.33
C THR A 224 8.75 -30.28 -11.10
N THR A 225 9.24 -31.52 -11.05
CA THR A 225 9.27 -32.32 -9.81
C THR A 225 10.49 -31.96 -8.95
N GLY A 226 10.49 -32.36 -7.67
CA GLY A 226 11.63 -32.18 -6.75
C GLY A 226 12.27 -33.53 -6.40
N PRO A 227 13.58 -33.61 -6.14
CA PRO A 227 14.21 -34.91 -5.90
C PRO A 227 13.80 -35.53 -4.55
N ALA A 228 13.53 -36.82 -4.56
CA ALA A 228 13.42 -37.63 -3.35
C ALA A 228 14.82 -38.08 -2.89
N ASP A 229 15.53 -37.24 -2.15
CA ASP A 229 16.89 -37.51 -1.62
C ASP A 229 16.91 -37.89 -0.12
N TYR A 230 15.73 -38.04 0.49
CA TYR A 230 15.50 -38.50 1.87
C TYR A 230 14.98 -39.94 1.95
N ASN A 231 15.41 -40.68 2.98
CA ASN A 231 14.87 -42.01 3.29
C ASN A 231 13.69 -41.92 4.27
N GLY A 232 12.86 -42.96 4.31
CA GLY A 232 11.72 -43.05 5.22
C GLY A 232 10.48 -42.29 4.74
N GLU A 233 9.58 -41.98 5.67
CA GLU A 233 8.33 -41.25 5.46
C GLU A 233 8.52 -39.96 4.64
N ARG A 234 9.58 -39.20 4.94
CA ARG A 234 9.90 -37.93 4.28
C ARG A 234 10.13 -38.08 2.77
N GLY A 235 10.88 -39.10 2.37
CA GLY A 235 11.10 -39.37 0.96
C GLY A 235 9.81 -39.80 0.25
N TYR A 236 8.98 -40.59 0.95
CA TYR A 236 7.69 -41.01 0.43
C TYR A 236 6.72 -39.82 0.27
N ALA A 237 6.70 -38.88 1.21
CA ALA A 237 5.90 -37.66 1.09
C ALA A 237 6.31 -36.79 -0.11
N VAL A 238 7.62 -36.64 -0.38
CA VAL A 238 8.10 -35.94 -1.58
C VAL A 238 7.68 -36.68 -2.85
N PHE A 239 7.78 -38.02 -2.85
CA PHE A 239 7.31 -38.84 -3.96
C PHE A 239 5.81 -38.66 -4.23
N LEU A 240 4.96 -38.64 -3.20
CA LEU A 240 3.53 -38.39 -3.37
C LEU A 240 3.24 -37.04 -4.02
N LYS A 241 3.96 -35.99 -3.61
CA LYS A 241 3.83 -34.67 -4.24
C LYS A 241 4.29 -34.67 -5.70
N ASN A 242 5.39 -35.36 -6.01
CA ASN A 242 5.83 -35.52 -7.40
C ASN A 242 4.79 -36.27 -8.24
N GLN A 243 4.16 -37.31 -7.68
CA GLN A 243 3.07 -38.02 -8.33
C GLN A 243 1.88 -37.09 -8.58
N HIS A 244 1.58 -36.19 -7.66
CA HIS A 244 0.51 -35.19 -7.84
C HIS A 244 0.80 -34.26 -9.02
N ILE A 245 2.03 -33.76 -9.14
CA ILE A 245 2.48 -32.95 -10.28
C ILE A 245 2.37 -33.75 -11.59
N ARG A 246 2.86 -34.99 -11.62
CA ARG A 246 2.79 -35.87 -12.80
C ARG A 246 1.35 -36.10 -13.24
N ASN A 247 0.46 -36.39 -12.28
CA ASN A 247 -0.97 -36.60 -12.53
C ASN A 247 -1.64 -35.34 -13.08
N HIS A 248 -1.27 -34.15 -12.59
CA HIS A 248 -1.77 -32.89 -13.11
C HIS A 248 -1.31 -32.65 -14.54
N VAL A 249 -0.03 -32.82 -14.84
CA VAL A 249 0.49 -32.66 -16.21
C VAL A 249 -0.20 -33.63 -17.17
N ALA A 250 -0.39 -34.89 -16.78
CA ALA A 250 -1.02 -35.92 -17.61
C ALA A 250 -2.49 -35.63 -17.99
N GLN A 251 -3.14 -34.63 -17.38
CA GLN A 251 -4.50 -34.23 -17.73
C GLN A 251 -4.57 -33.29 -18.94
N SER A 252 -3.44 -32.75 -19.42
CA SER A 252 -3.40 -31.89 -20.61
C SER A 252 -2.13 -32.11 -21.41
N ASP A 253 -2.30 -32.40 -22.70
CA ASP A 253 -1.19 -32.53 -23.64
C ASP A 253 -0.45 -31.20 -23.85
N THR A 254 -1.01 -30.05 -23.47
CA THR A 254 -0.33 -28.75 -23.60
C THR A 254 0.66 -28.46 -22.48
N ARG A 255 0.65 -29.24 -21.39
CA ARG A 255 1.54 -29.03 -20.25
C ARG A 255 2.91 -29.67 -20.50
N VAL A 256 3.96 -28.95 -20.12
CA VAL A 256 5.35 -29.42 -20.23
C VAL A 256 5.87 -29.76 -18.83
N LEU A 257 6.40 -30.97 -18.67
CA LEU A 257 7.01 -31.45 -17.42
C LEU A 257 8.51 -31.68 -17.61
N PHE A 258 9.29 -31.14 -16.69
CA PHE A 258 10.66 -31.55 -16.46
C PHE A 258 10.71 -32.42 -15.20
N ASP A 259 10.78 -33.74 -15.39
CA ASP A 259 10.70 -34.72 -14.31
C ASP A 259 12.07 -34.95 -13.66
N TYR A 260 12.50 -33.94 -12.94
CA TYR A 260 13.75 -33.90 -12.20
C TYR A 260 13.96 -35.09 -11.27
N ALA A 261 12.91 -35.50 -10.56
CA ALA A 261 12.94 -36.60 -9.60
C ALA A 261 13.26 -37.94 -10.29
N ASP A 262 12.62 -38.17 -11.43
CA ASP A 262 12.85 -39.36 -12.25
C ASP A 262 14.27 -39.34 -12.85
N ILE A 263 14.69 -38.25 -13.49
CA ILE A 263 16.02 -38.12 -14.13
C ILE A 263 17.15 -38.47 -13.15
N LEU A 264 17.04 -38.02 -11.90
CA LEU A 264 18.06 -38.24 -10.88
C LEU A 264 17.96 -39.58 -10.16
N ALA A 265 16.86 -40.30 -10.31
CA ALA A 265 16.69 -41.64 -9.75
C ALA A 265 17.36 -42.72 -10.60
N TYR A 266 17.81 -42.44 -11.83
CA TYR A 266 18.47 -43.44 -12.67
C TYR A 266 19.99 -43.37 -12.60
N TYR A 267 20.67 -44.50 -12.75
CA TYR A 267 22.11 -44.56 -12.97
C TYR A 267 22.43 -44.36 -14.46
N PRO A 268 23.68 -43.98 -14.82
CA PRO A 268 24.10 -43.90 -16.22
C PRO A 268 23.97 -45.21 -17.02
N ASP A 269 23.78 -46.34 -16.37
CA ASP A 269 23.56 -47.65 -17.01
C ASP A 269 22.08 -47.96 -17.26
N GLY A 270 21.17 -47.03 -16.95
CA GLY A 270 19.73 -47.15 -17.15
C GLY A 270 18.98 -47.85 -16.01
N ASN A 271 19.67 -48.25 -14.93
CA ASN A 271 18.99 -48.84 -13.77
C ASN A 271 18.35 -47.76 -12.89
N GLN A 272 17.09 -47.94 -12.51
CA GLN A 272 16.43 -47.08 -11.53
C GLN A 272 16.88 -47.42 -10.10
N ASN A 273 17.14 -46.38 -9.32
CA ASN A 273 17.41 -46.42 -7.90
C ASN A 273 16.11 -46.14 -7.13
N THR A 274 15.76 -47.05 -6.23
CA THR A 274 14.57 -46.94 -5.38
C THR A 274 14.94 -47.21 -3.93
N THR A 275 14.11 -46.73 -3.01
CA THR A 275 14.20 -47.04 -1.59
C THR A 275 12.84 -47.44 -1.06
N THR A 276 12.82 -48.18 0.05
CA THR A 276 11.58 -48.65 0.68
C THR A 276 11.49 -48.14 2.11
N TRP A 277 10.40 -47.44 2.41
CA TRP A 277 10.01 -47.12 3.77
C TRP A 277 9.02 -48.15 4.28
N ASN A 278 9.38 -48.84 5.36
CA ASN A 278 8.46 -49.73 6.07
C ASN A 278 7.79 -48.93 7.19
N ASP A 279 6.52 -48.61 7.00
CA ASP A 279 5.72 -47.95 8.01
C ASP A 279 5.28 -48.97 9.07
N THR A 280 6.02 -48.99 10.18
CA THR A 280 5.72 -49.89 11.30
C THR A 280 4.46 -49.50 12.08
N ALA A 281 3.96 -48.26 11.94
CA ALA A 281 2.74 -47.82 12.62
C ALA A 281 1.49 -48.36 11.92
N PHE A 282 1.52 -48.48 10.60
CA PHE A 282 0.39 -48.98 9.80
C PHE A 282 0.60 -50.38 9.22
N ALA A 283 1.79 -50.97 9.43
CA ALA A 283 2.20 -52.28 8.89
C ALA A 283 2.23 -52.34 7.34
N ASP A 284 2.51 -51.19 6.73
CA ASP A 284 2.59 -51.01 5.28
C ASP A 284 4.04 -50.79 4.81
N SER A 285 4.28 -50.93 3.51
CA SER A 285 5.59 -50.76 2.90
C SER A 285 5.46 -49.95 1.61
N HIS A 286 6.18 -48.85 1.55
CA HIS A 286 6.12 -47.88 0.46
C HIS A 286 7.47 -47.83 -0.25
N THR A 287 7.49 -48.24 -1.52
CA THR A 287 8.69 -48.14 -2.36
C THR A 287 8.56 -46.95 -3.31
N TYR A 288 9.58 -46.10 -3.34
CA TYR A 288 9.60 -44.88 -4.15
C TYR A 288 10.98 -44.66 -4.78
N GLU A 289 11.00 -43.84 -5.83
CA GLU A 289 12.24 -43.44 -6.51
C GLU A 289 13.16 -42.68 -5.55
N TYR A 290 14.46 -42.95 -5.61
CA TYR A 290 15.43 -42.34 -4.71
C TYR A 290 16.61 -41.80 -5.50
N MET A 291 16.96 -40.53 -5.27
CA MET A 291 18.07 -39.89 -5.98
C MET A 291 19.35 -40.74 -5.88
N VAL A 292 20.00 -40.96 -7.03
CA VAL A 292 21.31 -41.56 -7.09
C VAL A 292 22.35 -40.59 -6.52
N ARG A 293 23.05 -41.04 -5.47
CA ARG A 293 24.19 -40.31 -4.90
C ARG A 293 25.48 -40.72 -5.62
N ASP A 294 25.63 -40.26 -6.85
CA ASP A 294 26.82 -40.52 -7.66
C ASP A 294 28.11 -40.04 -6.94
N TYR A 295 29.22 -40.74 -7.20
CA TYR A 295 30.51 -40.61 -6.51
C TYR A 295 30.89 -39.14 -6.27
N ARG A 296 31.03 -38.74 -4.99
CA ARG A 296 31.61 -37.45 -4.60
C ARG A 296 33.02 -37.34 -5.17
N VAL A 297 33.17 -36.63 -6.28
CA VAL A 297 34.47 -36.05 -6.67
C VAL A 297 34.52 -34.65 -6.09
N GLU A 298 35.62 -34.37 -5.40
CA GLU A 298 35.83 -33.19 -4.57
C GLU A 298 35.70 -31.88 -5.33
N TRP A 299 34.98 -30.95 -4.70
CA TRP A 299 35.23 -29.51 -4.65
C TRP A 299 36.17 -28.93 -5.71
N ASP A 300 35.58 -28.49 -6.82
CA ASP A 300 36.21 -27.53 -7.73
C ASP A 300 35.40 -26.22 -7.70
N GLY A 301 36.00 -25.16 -7.16
CA GLY A 301 35.78 -23.84 -7.74
C GLY A 301 34.64 -22.93 -7.27
N GLY A 302 33.81 -23.30 -6.27
CA GLY A 302 32.94 -22.31 -5.58
C GLY A 302 31.42 -22.38 -5.83
N HIS A 303 30.91 -23.46 -6.44
CA HIS A 303 29.46 -23.68 -6.62
C HIS A 303 28.80 -24.47 -5.46
N GLY A 304 29.31 -24.33 -4.23
CA GLY A 304 28.91 -25.15 -3.09
C GLY A 304 27.51 -24.86 -2.56
N SER A 305 26.50 -25.66 -2.93
CA SER A 305 25.29 -25.90 -2.12
C SER A 305 24.40 -27.09 -2.57
N ALA A 306 24.59 -27.67 -3.77
CA ALA A 306 23.51 -28.42 -4.40
C ALA A 306 23.36 -29.92 -4.09
N HIS A 307 24.34 -30.59 -3.47
CA HIS A 307 24.34 -32.05 -3.24
C HIS A 307 24.16 -32.95 -4.50
N ILE A 308 24.12 -32.40 -5.72
CA ILE A 308 24.07 -33.12 -7.00
C ILE A 308 25.50 -33.31 -7.54
N SER A 309 25.79 -34.46 -8.15
CA SER A 309 27.10 -34.73 -8.78
C SER A 309 27.24 -34.03 -10.14
N GLN A 310 28.45 -34.06 -10.71
CA GLN A 310 28.69 -33.55 -12.07
C GLN A 310 27.92 -34.37 -13.10
N GLU A 311 27.96 -35.70 -13.00
CA GLU A 311 27.28 -36.57 -13.96
C GLU A 311 25.75 -36.57 -13.78
N ALA A 312 25.23 -36.29 -12.58
CA ALA A 312 23.82 -35.96 -12.39
C ALA A 312 23.45 -34.63 -13.06
N SER A 313 24.31 -33.60 -12.94
CA SER A 313 24.10 -32.31 -13.61
C SER A 313 24.11 -32.44 -15.13
N VAL A 314 25.02 -33.25 -15.71
CA VAL A 314 25.05 -33.53 -17.15
C VAL A 314 23.73 -34.15 -17.63
N ARG A 315 23.13 -35.06 -16.86
CA ARG A 315 21.82 -35.66 -17.20
C ARG A 315 20.71 -34.63 -17.24
N LEU A 316 20.68 -33.70 -16.28
CA LEU A 316 19.75 -32.57 -16.29
C LEU A 316 19.96 -31.68 -17.53
N GLY A 317 21.21 -31.39 -17.88
CA GLY A 317 21.55 -30.66 -19.10
C GLY A 317 21.04 -31.37 -20.36
N LYS A 318 21.20 -32.70 -20.44
CA LYS A 318 20.76 -33.51 -21.59
C LYS A 318 19.24 -33.46 -21.74
N ALA A 319 18.52 -33.70 -20.65
CA ALA A 319 17.07 -33.62 -20.63
C ALA A 319 16.57 -32.21 -20.99
N LEU A 320 17.26 -31.16 -20.56
CA LEU A 320 16.90 -29.77 -20.87
C LEU A 320 17.03 -29.47 -22.37
N TRP A 321 18.16 -29.83 -22.98
CA TRP A 321 18.33 -29.66 -24.42
C TRP A 321 17.35 -30.49 -25.24
N TRP A 322 17.08 -31.73 -24.82
CA TRP A 322 16.06 -32.57 -25.44
C TRP A 322 14.68 -31.92 -25.37
N MET A 323 14.28 -31.42 -24.18
CA MET A 323 12.99 -30.76 -23.96
C MET A 323 12.86 -29.51 -24.84
N LEU A 324 13.88 -28.66 -24.86
CA LEU A 324 13.89 -27.45 -25.68
C LEU A 324 13.84 -27.77 -27.17
N ALA A 325 14.46 -28.87 -27.62
CA ALA A 325 14.34 -29.32 -29.01
C ALA A 325 12.92 -29.79 -29.34
N ARG A 326 12.25 -30.50 -28.43
CA ARG A 326 10.81 -30.83 -28.55
C ARG A 326 9.96 -29.55 -28.59
N MET A 327 10.29 -28.58 -27.73
CA MET A 327 9.71 -27.23 -27.74
C MET A 327 10.09 -26.41 -28.99
N ALA A 328 11.08 -26.82 -29.79
CA ALA A 328 11.37 -26.19 -31.07
C ALA A 328 10.62 -26.87 -32.23
N GLY A 329 9.81 -27.89 -31.94
CA GLY A 329 9.01 -28.66 -32.92
C GLY A 329 9.58 -30.03 -33.29
N TRP A 330 10.64 -30.51 -32.62
CA TRP A 330 11.15 -31.87 -32.86
C TRP A 330 10.16 -32.93 -32.37
N ASP A 331 9.97 -33.97 -33.18
CA ASP A 331 9.07 -35.10 -32.90
C ASP A 331 9.69 -36.19 -32.00
N GLY A 332 10.99 -36.10 -31.71
CA GLY A 332 11.70 -37.04 -30.84
C GLY A 332 12.30 -38.27 -31.54
N VAL A 333 12.46 -38.27 -32.87
CA VAL A 333 12.98 -39.42 -33.65
C VAL A 333 14.39 -39.14 -34.22
N ALA A 334 15.24 -40.18 -34.26
CA ALA A 334 16.61 -40.16 -34.79
C ALA A 334 16.70 -40.08 -36.34
N ALA A 335 17.80 -39.52 -36.87
CA ALA A 335 17.99 -39.21 -38.29
C ALA A 335 18.19 -40.42 -39.26
N ASP A 336 18.35 -41.64 -38.74
CA ASP A 336 18.49 -42.89 -39.52
C ASP A 336 17.17 -43.67 -39.68
N LYS A 337 16.07 -43.09 -39.19
CA LYS A 337 14.72 -43.63 -39.27
C LYS A 337 13.79 -42.60 -39.89
N VAL A 338 12.91 -43.04 -40.79
CA VAL A 338 11.87 -42.19 -41.37
C VAL A 338 10.98 -41.67 -40.25
N SER A 339 10.73 -40.37 -40.22
CA SER A 339 9.86 -39.71 -39.23
C SER A 339 8.49 -40.40 -39.21
N THR A 340 7.85 -40.45 -38.04
CA THR A 340 6.50 -41.01 -37.94
C THR A 340 5.53 -40.11 -38.72
N PRO A 341 4.63 -40.65 -39.56
CA PRO A 341 3.63 -39.82 -40.21
C PRO A 341 2.80 -39.05 -39.17
N THR A 342 2.33 -37.88 -39.53
CA THR A 342 1.45 -37.05 -38.71
C THR A 342 0.07 -36.95 -39.35
N LEU A 343 -0.97 -36.94 -38.52
CA LEU A 343 -2.36 -36.77 -38.93
C LEU A 343 -2.81 -35.33 -38.67
N THR A 344 -3.51 -34.72 -39.63
CA THR A 344 -4.07 -33.38 -39.48
C THR A 344 -5.49 -33.33 -40.02
N PRO A 345 -6.51 -33.01 -39.19
CA PRO A 345 -6.41 -32.73 -37.75
C PRO A 345 -6.09 -34.00 -36.93
N ALA A 346 -5.62 -33.84 -35.69
CA ALA A 346 -5.14 -34.95 -34.85
C ALA A 346 -6.27 -35.95 -34.48
N PRO A 347 -5.97 -37.22 -34.19
CA PRO A 347 -6.97 -38.17 -33.70
C PRO A 347 -7.69 -37.66 -32.45
N GLY A 348 -8.96 -37.99 -32.28
CA GLY A 348 -9.78 -37.48 -31.19
C GLY A 348 -11.28 -37.66 -31.46
N SER A 349 -12.10 -37.10 -30.59
CA SER A 349 -13.56 -37.08 -30.76
C SER A 349 -13.97 -35.90 -31.61
N TYR A 350 -14.81 -36.14 -32.61
CA TYR A 350 -15.34 -35.14 -33.53
C TYR A 350 -16.86 -35.25 -33.61
N ASN A 351 -17.53 -34.11 -33.63
CA ASN A 351 -18.99 -34.05 -33.67
C ASN A 351 -19.56 -34.12 -35.10
N ASP A 352 -18.69 -34.13 -36.12
CA ASP A 352 -19.02 -34.26 -37.55
C ASP A 352 -17.91 -35.05 -38.28
N SER A 353 -18.14 -35.38 -39.55
CA SER A 353 -17.15 -36.00 -40.43
C SER A 353 -15.89 -35.14 -40.53
N VAL A 354 -14.73 -35.79 -40.45
CA VAL A 354 -13.43 -35.12 -40.45
C VAL A 354 -12.64 -35.52 -41.68
N THR A 355 -12.11 -34.54 -42.41
CA THR A 355 -11.18 -34.78 -43.52
C THR A 355 -9.76 -34.67 -43.00
N ILE A 356 -9.07 -35.80 -42.98
CA ILE A 356 -7.71 -35.96 -42.46
C ILE A 356 -6.69 -35.92 -43.60
N THR A 357 -5.55 -35.33 -43.31
CA THR A 357 -4.35 -35.39 -44.13
C THR A 357 -3.26 -36.12 -43.38
N ILE A 358 -2.41 -36.85 -44.12
CA ILE A 358 -1.27 -37.56 -43.55
C ILE A 358 -0.01 -36.94 -44.16
N SER A 359 0.88 -36.44 -43.32
CA SER A 359 2.15 -35.84 -43.75
C SER A 359 3.32 -36.57 -43.12
N ASN A 360 4.53 -36.32 -43.65
CA ASN A 360 5.75 -36.88 -43.08
C ASN A 360 6.86 -35.82 -43.14
N ALA A 361 7.64 -35.71 -42.07
CA ALA A 361 8.76 -34.77 -41.99
C ALA A 361 9.99 -35.24 -42.77
N THR A 362 10.13 -36.54 -43.03
CA THR A 362 11.18 -37.05 -43.92
C THR A 362 10.81 -36.78 -45.37
N GLU A 363 11.53 -35.85 -46.00
CA GLU A 363 11.32 -35.51 -47.41
C GLU A 363 11.41 -36.77 -48.29
N GLU A 364 10.55 -36.88 -49.32
CA GLU A 364 10.48 -38.03 -50.25
C GLU A 364 10.12 -39.39 -49.63
N ALA A 365 9.67 -39.45 -48.37
CA ALA A 365 9.14 -40.70 -47.80
C ALA A 365 7.73 -41.02 -48.33
N GLU A 366 7.47 -42.27 -48.68
CA GLU A 366 6.17 -42.77 -49.14
C GLU A 366 5.33 -43.23 -47.95
N ILE A 367 4.09 -42.74 -47.82
CA ILE A 367 3.20 -43.02 -46.70
C ILE A 367 2.15 -44.05 -47.12
N TYR A 368 1.93 -45.07 -46.28
CA TYR A 368 0.91 -46.11 -46.46
C TYR A 368 0.01 -46.16 -45.22
N TYR A 369 -1.29 -46.41 -45.42
CA TYR A 369 -2.27 -46.37 -44.33
C TYR A 369 -3.33 -47.48 -44.42
N THR A 370 -4.02 -47.69 -43.30
CA THR A 370 -5.19 -48.57 -43.12
C THR A 370 -6.25 -47.84 -42.29
N LEU A 371 -7.52 -48.22 -42.46
CA LEU A 371 -8.68 -47.62 -41.76
C LEU A 371 -9.45 -48.67 -40.93
N ASP A 372 -8.95 -49.89 -40.87
CA ASP A 372 -9.55 -51.02 -40.16
C ASP A 372 -8.72 -51.43 -38.93
N GLY A 373 -7.74 -50.60 -38.55
CA GLY A 373 -6.81 -50.88 -37.45
C GLY A 373 -5.76 -51.96 -37.77
N SER A 374 -5.66 -52.48 -38.99
CA SER A 374 -4.57 -53.41 -39.36
C SER A 374 -3.22 -52.68 -39.53
N GLU A 375 -2.08 -53.36 -39.40
CA GLU A 375 -0.77 -52.72 -39.53
C GLU A 375 -0.46 -52.33 -41.00
N PRO A 376 -0.07 -51.06 -41.28
CA PRO A 376 0.30 -50.63 -42.62
C PRO A 376 1.67 -51.16 -43.06
N THR A 377 1.73 -51.69 -44.29
CA THR A 377 2.93 -52.19 -44.97
C THR A 377 3.06 -51.52 -46.35
N GLU A 378 4.16 -51.72 -47.08
CA GLU A 378 4.30 -51.25 -48.48
C GLU A 378 3.27 -51.89 -49.44
N ALA A 379 2.51 -52.90 -49.00
CA ALA A 379 1.39 -53.49 -49.74
C ALA A 379 0.02 -52.88 -49.38
N SER A 380 -0.04 -51.98 -48.38
CA SER A 380 -1.25 -51.27 -47.96
C SER A 380 -1.59 -50.13 -48.94
N THR A 381 -2.65 -49.37 -48.66
CA THR A 381 -3.06 -48.26 -49.53
C THR A 381 -2.07 -47.10 -49.42
N PRO A 382 -1.47 -46.62 -50.54
CA PRO A 382 -0.61 -45.45 -50.51
C PRO A 382 -1.43 -44.17 -50.30
N TYR A 383 -0.94 -43.27 -49.46
CA TYR A 383 -1.55 -41.97 -49.24
C TYR A 383 -1.21 -41.02 -50.41
N SER A 384 -2.24 -40.48 -51.07
CA SER A 384 -2.07 -39.58 -52.23
C SER A 384 -3.03 -38.38 -52.22
N ALA A 385 -4.04 -38.38 -51.36
CA ALA A 385 -5.02 -37.31 -51.20
C ALA A 385 -5.65 -37.38 -49.78
N PRO A 386 -6.23 -36.27 -49.27
CA PRO A 386 -6.96 -36.28 -48.00
C PRO A 386 -8.05 -37.37 -47.92
N ILE A 387 -8.27 -37.90 -46.71
CA ILE A 387 -9.22 -38.99 -46.44
C ILE A 387 -10.36 -38.44 -45.58
N THR A 388 -11.61 -38.70 -45.94
CA THR A 388 -12.76 -38.32 -45.11
C THR A 388 -13.18 -39.48 -44.21
N ILE A 389 -13.25 -39.23 -42.90
CA ILE A 389 -13.72 -40.15 -41.86
C ILE A 389 -15.13 -39.72 -41.44
N ASN A 390 -16.13 -40.58 -41.63
CA ASN A 390 -17.55 -40.27 -41.40
C ASN A 390 -18.21 -41.15 -40.32
N SER A 391 -17.44 -42.02 -39.68
CA SER A 391 -17.82 -42.84 -38.53
C SER A 391 -16.57 -43.19 -37.73
N SER A 392 -16.71 -43.60 -36.47
CA SER A 392 -15.54 -43.92 -35.63
C SER A 392 -14.62 -44.94 -36.31
N THR A 393 -13.34 -44.58 -36.51
CA THR A 393 -12.40 -45.28 -37.38
C THR A 393 -11.00 -45.29 -36.77
N ASP A 394 -10.35 -46.46 -36.78
CA ASP A 394 -8.93 -46.60 -36.44
C ASP A 394 -8.07 -46.38 -37.69
N VAL A 395 -7.38 -45.24 -37.73
CA VAL A 395 -6.43 -44.88 -38.77
C VAL A 395 -5.04 -45.29 -38.32
N ARG A 396 -4.36 -46.14 -39.11
CA ARG A 396 -2.94 -46.42 -38.90
C ARG A 396 -2.15 -46.02 -40.13
N ALA A 397 -0.98 -45.41 -39.95
CA ALA A 397 -0.11 -45.00 -41.05
C ALA A 397 1.36 -45.31 -40.78
N ARG A 398 2.14 -45.61 -41.82
CA ARG A 398 3.59 -45.83 -41.74
C ARG A 398 4.26 -45.31 -43.01
N ALA A 399 5.42 -44.68 -42.85
CA ALA A 399 6.20 -44.16 -43.95
C ALA A 399 7.47 -44.97 -44.20
N PHE A 400 7.85 -45.05 -45.47
CA PHE A 400 8.97 -45.83 -45.98
C PHE A 400 9.84 -44.94 -46.87
N LYS A 401 11.16 -45.10 -46.76
CA LYS A 401 12.13 -44.47 -47.65
C LYS A 401 13.28 -45.44 -47.88
N SER A 402 13.68 -45.63 -49.14
CA SER A 402 14.67 -46.64 -49.50
C SER A 402 16.00 -46.40 -48.78
N GLY A 403 16.52 -47.45 -48.13
CA GLY A 403 17.82 -47.42 -47.42
C GLY A 403 17.79 -46.76 -46.04
N ILE A 404 16.62 -46.38 -45.53
CA ILE A 404 16.38 -45.81 -44.20
C ILE A 404 15.40 -46.72 -43.45
N GLU A 405 15.57 -46.91 -42.15
CA GLU A 405 14.63 -47.71 -41.36
C GLU A 405 13.21 -47.11 -41.46
N PRO A 406 12.15 -47.90 -41.73
CA PRO A 406 10.80 -47.38 -41.84
C PRO A 406 10.32 -46.75 -40.53
N SER A 407 9.37 -45.82 -40.65
CA SER A 407 8.85 -45.10 -39.48
C SER A 407 8.20 -46.04 -38.46
N ASN A 408 7.99 -45.53 -37.25
CA ASN A 408 7.01 -46.15 -36.35
C ASN A 408 5.62 -46.11 -37.00
N ILE A 409 4.75 -47.03 -36.57
CA ILE A 409 3.34 -46.99 -36.97
C ILE A 409 2.66 -45.87 -36.18
N LEU A 410 2.17 -44.87 -36.91
CA LEU A 410 1.21 -43.91 -36.39
C LEU A 410 -0.11 -44.64 -36.12
N ASN A 411 -0.67 -44.47 -34.93
CA ASN A 411 -1.99 -44.95 -34.57
C ASN A 411 -2.86 -43.74 -34.22
N GLY A 412 -4.05 -43.66 -34.79
CA GLY A 412 -5.02 -42.62 -34.51
C GLY A 412 -6.43 -43.17 -34.46
N HIS A 413 -7.11 -42.99 -33.34
CA HIS A 413 -8.54 -43.26 -33.23
C HIS A 413 -9.31 -41.97 -33.48
N TYR A 414 -10.17 -41.96 -34.50
CA TYR A 414 -11.15 -40.91 -34.69
C TYR A 414 -12.47 -41.42 -34.16
N GLU A 415 -12.98 -40.82 -33.10
CA GLU A 415 -14.30 -41.11 -32.57
C GLU A 415 -15.27 -40.09 -33.16
N ILE A 416 -16.21 -40.52 -34.01
CA ILE A 416 -17.22 -39.62 -34.58
C ILE A 416 -18.48 -39.74 -33.73
N ILE A 417 -18.73 -38.74 -32.88
CA ILE A 417 -19.91 -38.64 -32.01
C ILE A 417 -20.88 -37.66 -32.65
N ILE A 418 -21.73 -38.16 -33.55
CA ILE A 418 -22.74 -37.30 -34.18
C ILE A 418 -23.83 -37.06 -33.15
N ASP A 419 -23.93 -35.82 -32.70
CA ASP A 419 -25.06 -35.35 -31.93
C ASP A 419 -26.25 -35.09 -32.88
N THR A 420 -27.33 -35.82 -32.63
CA THR A 420 -28.57 -35.76 -33.44
C THR A 420 -29.76 -35.25 -32.64
N THR A 421 -29.53 -34.77 -31.42
CA THR A 421 -30.60 -34.31 -30.51
C THR A 421 -30.80 -32.82 -30.73
N ALA A 422 -32.04 -32.36 -30.84
CA ALA A 422 -32.31 -30.93 -30.93
C ALA A 422 -32.36 -30.31 -29.54
N PRO A 423 -31.94 -29.04 -29.37
CA PRO A 423 -32.04 -28.35 -28.09
C PRO A 423 -33.50 -28.16 -27.66
N GLU A 424 -33.76 -28.27 -26.36
CA GLU A 424 -35.03 -28.02 -25.70
C GLU A 424 -34.89 -26.94 -24.61
N ILE A 425 -35.99 -26.30 -24.22
CA ILE A 425 -35.99 -25.38 -23.07
C ILE A 425 -36.10 -26.23 -21.80
N SER A 426 -35.06 -26.24 -20.98
CA SER A 426 -35.00 -27.04 -19.76
C SER A 426 -35.62 -26.31 -18.56
N ASN A 427 -35.50 -24.98 -18.50
CA ASN A 427 -36.08 -24.17 -17.45
C ASN A 427 -36.29 -22.70 -17.89
N ALA A 428 -37.18 -22.00 -17.21
CA ALA A 428 -37.25 -20.54 -17.25
C ALA A 428 -37.72 -19.98 -15.90
N LYS A 429 -37.16 -18.84 -15.49
CA LYS A 429 -37.60 -18.11 -14.29
C LYS A 429 -37.52 -16.61 -14.48
N THR A 430 -38.46 -15.87 -13.91
CA THR A 430 -38.39 -14.40 -13.80
C THR A 430 -37.34 -14.04 -12.75
N ILE A 431 -36.46 -13.11 -13.08
CA ILE A 431 -35.44 -12.55 -12.17
C ILE A 431 -35.97 -11.26 -11.54
N SER A 432 -36.59 -10.40 -12.36
CA SER A 432 -37.13 -9.10 -11.97
C SER A 432 -38.34 -8.74 -12.84
N ALA A 433 -38.87 -7.51 -12.69
CA ALA A 433 -39.91 -6.97 -13.56
C ALA A 433 -39.46 -6.84 -15.02
N ASN A 434 -38.16 -6.90 -15.31
CA ASN A 434 -37.61 -6.68 -16.65
C ASN A 434 -36.68 -7.80 -17.11
N GLU A 435 -36.52 -8.87 -16.33
CA GLU A 435 -35.53 -9.90 -16.64
C GLU A 435 -36.08 -11.31 -16.45
N ILE A 436 -35.78 -12.17 -17.43
CA ILE A 436 -36.14 -13.58 -17.43
C ILE A 436 -34.90 -14.40 -17.77
N GLU A 437 -34.57 -15.37 -16.93
CA GLU A 437 -33.57 -16.40 -17.22
C GLU A 437 -34.22 -17.55 -17.99
N LEU A 438 -33.62 -17.96 -19.11
CA LEU A 438 -33.94 -19.19 -19.83
C LEU A 438 -32.73 -20.12 -19.83
N VAL A 439 -32.98 -21.42 -19.62
CA VAL A 439 -31.97 -22.48 -19.68
C VAL A 439 -32.36 -23.48 -20.77
N PHE A 440 -31.41 -23.82 -21.62
CA PHE A 440 -31.53 -24.82 -22.68
C PHE A 440 -30.99 -26.20 -22.20
N SER A 441 -31.34 -27.27 -22.90
CA SER A 441 -30.86 -28.63 -22.59
C SER A 441 -29.38 -28.84 -22.91
N GLU A 442 -28.81 -27.97 -23.73
CA GLU A 442 -27.46 -28.06 -24.28
C GLU A 442 -26.96 -26.69 -24.80
N PRO A 443 -25.66 -26.52 -25.06
CA PRO A 443 -25.09 -25.30 -25.61
C PRO A 443 -25.62 -24.95 -27.00
N ILE A 444 -25.86 -23.66 -27.21
CA ILE A 444 -26.42 -23.09 -28.43
C ILE A 444 -25.37 -22.28 -29.20
N GLN A 445 -25.48 -22.22 -30.53
CA GLN A 445 -24.66 -21.32 -31.35
C GLN A 445 -24.68 -19.87 -30.81
N PRO A 446 -23.54 -19.29 -30.41
CA PRO A 446 -23.50 -18.01 -29.72
C PRO A 446 -24.20 -16.87 -30.46
N ASN A 447 -24.06 -16.82 -31.79
CA ASN A 447 -24.64 -15.76 -32.62
C ASN A 447 -26.17 -15.83 -32.72
N GLU A 448 -26.73 -17.03 -32.63
CA GLU A 448 -28.19 -17.24 -32.67
C GLU A 448 -28.81 -17.08 -31.27
N LEU A 449 -28.04 -17.41 -30.23
CA LEU A 449 -28.44 -17.31 -28.84
C LEU A 449 -28.63 -15.85 -28.39
N ILE A 450 -27.80 -14.92 -28.88
CA ILE A 450 -27.92 -13.49 -28.55
C ILE A 450 -28.82 -12.71 -29.51
N ASN A 451 -29.36 -13.37 -30.55
CA ASN A 451 -30.20 -12.70 -31.53
C ASN A 451 -31.62 -12.52 -30.97
N THR A 452 -31.98 -11.28 -30.64
CA THR A 452 -33.31 -10.92 -30.11
C THR A 452 -34.46 -11.35 -31.03
N GLU A 453 -34.26 -11.44 -32.35
CA GLU A 453 -35.30 -11.86 -33.31
C GLU A 453 -35.75 -13.33 -33.14
N ASN A 454 -34.94 -14.14 -32.45
CA ASN A 454 -35.24 -15.54 -32.19
C ASN A 454 -36.20 -15.73 -31.00
N TYR A 455 -36.45 -14.67 -30.23
CA TYR A 455 -37.27 -14.69 -29.01
C TYR A 455 -38.49 -13.78 -29.19
N SER A 456 -39.63 -14.24 -28.70
CA SER A 456 -40.84 -13.42 -28.60
C SER A 456 -41.57 -13.72 -27.30
N ILE A 457 -42.22 -12.71 -26.76
CA ILE A 457 -43.00 -12.80 -25.52
C ILE A 457 -44.40 -12.23 -25.78
N ASP A 458 -45.42 -12.82 -25.16
CA ASP A 458 -46.81 -12.42 -25.35
C ASP A 458 -47.26 -11.33 -24.37
N ASN A 459 -48.58 -11.09 -24.31
CA ASN A 459 -49.22 -10.15 -23.39
C ASN A 459 -48.71 -8.69 -23.48
N GLY A 460 -48.21 -8.30 -24.65
CA GLY A 460 -47.80 -6.91 -24.92
C GLY A 460 -46.41 -6.55 -24.39
N ALA A 461 -45.69 -7.50 -23.79
CA ALA A 461 -44.28 -7.31 -23.46
C ALA A 461 -43.40 -7.43 -24.72
N SER A 462 -42.19 -6.88 -24.68
CA SER A 462 -41.19 -6.98 -25.74
C SER A 462 -39.83 -7.42 -25.20
N ILE A 463 -39.06 -8.17 -26.01
CA ILE A 463 -37.65 -8.48 -25.73
C ILE A 463 -36.80 -7.28 -26.17
N GLU A 464 -36.06 -6.69 -25.24
CA GLU A 464 -35.19 -5.53 -25.46
C GLU A 464 -33.75 -5.94 -25.72
N SER A 465 -33.26 -6.93 -24.97
CA SER A 465 -31.91 -7.46 -25.12
C SER A 465 -31.85 -8.94 -24.72
N VAL A 466 -30.84 -9.64 -25.22
CA VAL A 466 -30.53 -11.01 -24.82
C VAL A 466 -29.05 -11.09 -24.51
N VAL A 467 -28.73 -11.52 -23.29
CA VAL A 467 -27.35 -11.71 -22.83
C VAL A 467 -27.16 -13.19 -22.54
N ALA A 468 -26.17 -13.81 -23.19
CA ALA A 468 -25.78 -15.18 -22.89
C ALA A 468 -24.92 -15.21 -21.62
N THR A 469 -25.16 -16.17 -20.74
CA THR A 469 -24.30 -16.40 -19.58
C THR A 469 -23.06 -17.15 -20.03
N ILE A 470 -21.89 -16.54 -19.84
CA ILE A 470 -20.60 -17.14 -20.18
C ILE A 470 -20.15 -18.01 -18.99
N PRO A 471 -19.60 -19.22 -19.22
CA PRO A 471 -19.08 -19.69 -20.50
C PRO A 471 -19.84 -20.86 -21.15
N ASP A 472 -21.04 -21.20 -20.69
CA ASP A 472 -21.71 -22.45 -21.09
C ASP A 472 -22.62 -22.37 -22.34
N ASN A 473 -22.95 -21.17 -22.84
CA ASN A 473 -23.86 -20.92 -23.98
C ASN A 473 -25.21 -21.67 -23.89
N SER A 474 -25.62 -22.08 -22.69
CA SER A 474 -26.83 -22.85 -22.45
C SER A 474 -27.87 -22.04 -21.67
N THR A 475 -27.48 -20.88 -21.14
CA THR A 475 -28.34 -19.98 -20.38
C THR A 475 -28.35 -18.59 -21.01
N VAL A 476 -29.52 -17.97 -21.09
CA VAL A 476 -29.68 -16.56 -21.45
C VAL A 476 -30.51 -15.81 -20.42
N VAL A 477 -30.17 -14.53 -20.26
CA VAL A 477 -31.02 -13.55 -19.59
C VAL A 477 -31.65 -12.68 -20.67
N LEU A 478 -32.97 -12.71 -20.75
CA LEU A 478 -33.77 -11.83 -21.59
C LEU A 478 -34.09 -10.56 -20.80
N THR A 479 -33.68 -9.40 -21.32
CA THR A 479 -34.23 -8.11 -20.86
C THR A 479 -35.53 -7.86 -21.60
N THR A 480 -36.59 -7.55 -20.86
CA THR A 480 -37.92 -7.27 -21.39
C THR A 480 -38.39 -5.88 -21.00
N SER A 481 -39.37 -5.36 -21.73
CA SER A 481 -40.23 -4.29 -21.20
C SER A 481 -40.85 -4.75 -19.88
N GLU A 482 -41.22 -3.81 -19.01
CA GLU A 482 -41.76 -4.09 -17.67
C GLU A 482 -42.93 -5.10 -17.70
N LEU A 483 -42.76 -6.19 -16.98
CA LEU A 483 -43.72 -7.28 -16.85
C LEU A 483 -44.78 -6.92 -15.82
N THR A 484 -46.02 -7.23 -16.15
CA THR A 484 -47.16 -7.02 -15.25
C THR A 484 -47.19 -8.14 -14.20
N PRO A 485 -47.30 -7.81 -12.91
CA PRO A 485 -47.40 -8.80 -11.84
C PRO A 485 -48.57 -9.78 -12.03
N ASP A 486 -48.38 -11.00 -11.56
CA ASP A 486 -49.31 -12.14 -11.63
C ASP A 486 -49.82 -12.49 -13.04
N THR A 487 -49.09 -12.05 -14.07
CA THR A 487 -49.39 -12.35 -15.47
C THR A 487 -48.52 -13.52 -15.95
N VAL A 488 -49.14 -14.52 -16.56
CA VAL A 488 -48.44 -15.66 -17.18
C VAL A 488 -48.01 -15.26 -18.58
N TYR A 489 -46.70 -15.13 -18.79
CA TYR A 489 -46.07 -14.86 -20.07
C TYR A 489 -45.66 -16.16 -20.77
N THR A 490 -45.95 -16.26 -22.06
CA THR A 490 -45.46 -17.33 -22.94
C THR A 490 -44.32 -16.81 -23.79
N ILE A 491 -43.14 -17.37 -23.60
CA ILE A 491 -41.97 -17.07 -24.41
C ILE A 491 -41.92 -18.10 -25.53
N THR A 492 -41.79 -17.63 -26.77
CA THR A 492 -41.67 -18.49 -27.96
C THR A 492 -40.31 -18.29 -28.60
N ILE A 493 -39.59 -19.39 -28.81
CA ILE A 493 -38.25 -19.43 -29.41
C ILE A 493 -38.30 -20.12 -30.78
N ASN A 494 -37.58 -19.55 -31.75
CA ASN A 494 -37.43 -20.08 -33.10
C ASN A 494 -36.01 -19.83 -33.64
N ASN A 495 -35.62 -20.57 -34.68
CA ASN A 495 -34.40 -20.34 -35.47
C ASN A 495 -33.10 -20.32 -34.63
N ILE A 496 -33.07 -21.19 -33.61
CA ILE A 496 -31.89 -21.44 -32.80
C ILE A 496 -31.41 -22.87 -33.05
N THR A 497 -30.10 -23.02 -33.15
CA THR A 497 -29.42 -24.28 -33.43
C THR A 497 -28.38 -24.55 -32.34
N ASP A 498 -28.23 -25.80 -31.92
CA ASP A 498 -27.13 -26.20 -31.04
C ASP A 498 -25.76 -26.06 -31.73
N GLU A 499 -24.68 -26.27 -30.97
CA GLU A 499 -23.33 -26.25 -31.53
C GLU A 499 -23.07 -27.32 -32.62
N SER A 500 -23.92 -28.36 -32.67
CA SER A 500 -23.87 -29.50 -33.60
C SER A 500 -24.71 -29.32 -34.88
N GLY A 501 -25.53 -28.25 -34.96
CA GLY A 501 -26.39 -27.96 -36.10
C GLY A 501 -27.81 -28.55 -36.04
N ASN A 502 -28.26 -29.10 -34.91
CA ASN A 502 -29.66 -29.50 -34.74
C ASN A 502 -30.51 -28.30 -34.32
N GLN A 503 -31.57 -28.03 -35.10
CA GLN A 503 -32.44 -26.88 -34.89
C GLN A 503 -33.50 -27.19 -33.83
N ILE A 504 -33.72 -26.24 -32.90
CA ILE A 504 -34.82 -26.28 -31.94
C ILE A 504 -36.16 -26.50 -32.66
N ALA A 505 -37.06 -27.26 -32.05
CA ALA A 505 -38.40 -27.43 -32.59
C ALA A 505 -39.09 -26.07 -32.78
N ALA A 506 -39.74 -25.89 -33.94
CA ALA A 506 -40.42 -24.63 -34.27
C ALA A 506 -41.53 -24.31 -33.27
N ASN A 507 -41.59 -23.04 -32.84
CA ASN A 507 -42.46 -22.54 -31.78
C ASN A 507 -42.27 -23.28 -30.45
N SER A 508 -41.03 -23.53 -30.07
CA SER A 508 -40.72 -24.00 -28.71
C SER A 508 -41.16 -22.94 -27.71
N GLN A 509 -41.97 -23.35 -26.74
CA GLN A 509 -42.62 -22.43 -25.80
C GLN A 509 -42.32 -22.78 -24.35
N PHE A 510 -42.19 -21.76 -23.53
CA PHE A 510 -42.13 -21.89 -22.07
C PHE A 510 -42.97 -20.80 -21.40
N GLN A 511 -43.58 -21.12 -20.27
CA GLN A 511 -44.40 -20.18 -19.52
C GLN A 511 -43.69 -19.73 -18.24
N VAL A 512 -43.69 -18.43 -17.99
CA VAL A 512 -43.22 -17.83 -16.75
C VAL A 512 -44.29 -16.91 -16.19
N THR A 513 -44.34 -16.79 -14.86
CA THR A 513 -45.20 -15.81 -14.20
C THR A 513 -44.29 -14.82 -13.50
N TYR A 514 -44.42 -13.53 -13.79
CA TYR A 514 -43.81 -12.51 -12.95
C TYR A 514 -44.74 -12.27 -11.78
N THR A 515 -44.30 -12.60 -10.57
CA THR A 515 -45.00 -12.19 -9.35
C THR A 515 -44.19 -11.08 -8.74
N GLU A 516 -44.79 -9.90 -8.60
CA GLU A 516 -44.15 -8.80 -7.89
C GLU A 516 -44.01 -9.19 -6.43
N VAL A 517 -42.76 -9.36 -6.04
CA VAL A 517 -42.42 -9.66 -4.67
C VAL A 517 -42.30 -8.30 -3.97
N GLU A 518 -43.41 -7.80 -3.41
CA GLU A 518 -43.39 -6.61 -2.57
C GLU A 518 -42.34 -6.81 -1.46
N LEU A 519 -41.37 -5.89 -1.39
CA LEU A 519 -40.51 -5.77 -0.21
C LEU A 519 -41.45 -5.57 0.99
N PRO A 520 -41.33 -6.39 2.04
CA PRO A 520 -42.36 -6.40 3.05
C PRO A 520 -42.32 -5.08 3.82
N VAL A 521 -43.50 -4.55 4.18
CA VAL A 521 -43.73 -3.38 5.08
C VAL A 521 -43.14 -3.55 6.50
N SER A 522 -42.26 -4.53 6.69
CA SER A 522 -41.56 -4.94 7.91
C SER A 522 -40.15 -4.37 8.05
N LEU A 523 -39.65 -3.60 7.08
CA LEU A 523 -38.38 -2.86 7.24
C LEU A 523 -38.51 -1.97 8.47
N GLN A 524 -37.70 -2.24 9.49
CA GLN A 524 -37.68 -1.44 10.70
C GLN A 524 -36.84 -0.21 10.48
N GLN A 525 -35.65 -0.40 9.93
CA GLN A 525 -34.74 0.68 9.63
C GLN A 525 -33.72 0.28 8.57
N HIS A 526 -33.27 1.29 7.84
CA HIS A 526 -32.27 1.24 6.80
C HIS A 526 -31.28 2.37 7.05
N TRP A 527 -29.99 2.04 7.03
CA TRP A 527 -28.90 3.00 7.09
C TRP A 527 -28.13 2.90 5.78
N ASP A 528 -28.33 3.90 4.93
CA ASP A 528 -27.58 4.17 3.69
C ASP A 528 -26.26 4.92 3.95
N PHE A 529 -26.07 5.42 5.18
CA PHE A 529 -24.90 6.18 5.63
C PHE A 529 -24.62 7.47 4.87
N GLU A 530 -25.59 7.99 4.13
CA GLU A 530 -25.47 9.32 3.53
C GLU A 530 -25.38 10.38 4.63
N THR A 531 -26.18 10.23 5.70
CA THR A 531 -26.13 11.08 6.89
C THR A 531 -25.76 10.28 8.14
N THR A 532 -25.19 10.95 9.15
CA THR A 532 -24.79 10.32 10.42
C THR A 532 -25.67 10.68 11.62
N ASN A 533 -26.84 11.29 11.39
CA ASN A 533 -27.63 11.92 12.46
C ASN A 533 -28.21 10.94 13.49
N ASP A 534 -28.41 9.68 13.11
CA ASP A 534 -29.08 8.66 13.94
C ASP A 534 -28.15 7.53 14.42
N ILE A 535 -26.83 7.71 14.29
CA ILE A 535 -25.82 6.70 14.65
C ILE A 535 -24.72 7.30 15.53
N ILE A 536 -24.06 6.46 16.32
CA ILE A 536 -22.85 6.85 17.07
C ILE A 536 -21.67 6.11 16.45
N VAL A 537 -20.74 6.87 15.87
CA VAL A 537 -19.53 6.35 15.22
C VAL A 537 -18.38 6.34 16.23
N ILE A 538 -17.74 5.18 16.40
CA ILE A 538 -16.59 5.01 17.30
C ILE A 538 -15.45 4.43 16.46
N GLY A 539 -14.47 5.27 16.11
CA GLY A 539 -13.23 4.88 15.44
C GLY A 539 -13.34 4.46 13.97
N ALA A 540 -14.53 4.16 13.45
CA ALA A 540 -14.74 3.91 12.02
C ALA A 540 -14.66 5.22 11.21
N ALA A 541 -14.18 5.14 9.97
CA ALA A 541 -14.05 6.29 9.08
C ALA A 541 -15.16 6.31 8.02
N HIS A 542 -15.84 7.44 7.89
CA HIS A 542 -16.84 7.69 6.85
C HIS A 542 -16.12 7.89 5.51
N VAL A 543 -16.56 7.19 4.46
CA VAL A 543 -15.91 7.15 3.15
C VAL A 543 -16.90 7.37 2.02
N ASN A 544 -16.43 7.95 0.92
CA ASN A 544 -17.26 8.32 -0.24
C ASN A 544 -17.35 7.23 -1.32
N ASN A 545 -16.84 6.02 -1.05
CA ASN A 545 -16.78 4.91 -2.00
C ASN A 545 -17.62 3.72 -1.54
N GLY A 546 -18.85 3.99 -1.11
CA GLY A 546 -19.84 2.98 -0.78
C GLY A 546 -20.25 2.13 -1.98
N LYS A 547 -21.07 1.11 -1.71
CA LYS A 547 -21.81 0.39 -2.75
C LYS A 547 -22.81 1.35 -3.41
N SER A 548 -23.33 2.26 -2.61
CA SER A 548 -24.13 3.42 -2.97
C SER A 548 -23.58 4.60 -2.17
N GLY A 549 -23.30 5.72 -2.84
CA GLY A 549 -22.82 6.96 -2.20
C GLY A 549 -21.74 6.75 -1.12
N LYS A 550 -22.08 7.01 0.14
CA LYS A 550 -21.18 6.95 1.29
C LYS A 550 -21.32 5.67 2.09
N ALA A 551 -20.24 5.26 2.75
CA ALA A 551 -20.21 4.07 3.59
C ALA A 551 -19.27 4.26 4.78
N PHE A 552 -19.14 3.25 5.63
CA PHE A 552 -18.14 3.25 6.70
C PHE A 552 -17.06 2.20 6.48
N SER A 553 -15.81 2.64 6.60
CA SER A 553 -14.62 1.79 6.59
C SER A 553 -14.15 1.51 8.02
N PHE A 554 -13.72 0.27 8.22
CA PHE A 554 -13.26 -0.28 9.49
C PHE A 554 -11.89 -0.92 9.28
N SER A 555 -10.95 -0.70 10.21
CA SER A 555 -9.56 -1.15 10.08
C SER A 555 -9.30 -2.57 10.61
N GLY A 556 -10.31 -3.20 11.22
CA GLY A 556 -10.19 -4.45 11.96
C GLY A 556 -9.74 -4.27 13.42
N ALA A 557 -9.52 -3.04 13.89
CA ALA A 557 -9.11 -2.81 15.27
C ALA A 557 -10.22 -3.16 16.28
N THR A 558 -9.83 -3.79 17.40
CA THR A 558 -10.75 -4.08 18.51
C THR A 558 -11.15 -2.79 19.21
N GLY A 559 -12.36 -2.31 18.96
CA GLY A 559 -12.89 -1.06 19.53
C GLY A 559 -13.51 -0.11 18.51
N GLU A 560 -13.32 -0.35 17.22
CA GLU A 560 -14.00 0.38 16.15
C GLU A 560 -15.37 -0.23 15.88
N TYR A 561 -16.44 0.57 15.92
CA TYR A 561 -17.79 0.14 15.55
C TYR A 561 -18.73 1.34 15.38
N ILE A 562 -19.86 1.11 14.71
CA ILE A 562 -21.03 2.00 14.74
C ILE A 562 -22.03 1.41 15.73
N SER A 563 -22.55 2.23 16.64
CA SER A 563 -23.67 1.87 17.50
C SER A 563 -24.98 2.35 16.89
N LEU A 564 -25.92 1.41 16.73
CA LEU A 564 -27.30 1.66 16.30
C LEU A 564 -28.27 1.80 17.49
N GLY A 565 -27.74 1.96 18.71
CA GLY A 565 -28.51 2.17 19.93
C GLY A 565 -28.97 0.89 20.64
N THR A 566 -29.67 1.07 21.77
CA THR A 566 -30.00 -0.01 22.74
C THR A 566 -31.47 -0.42 22.77
N SER A 567 -32.40 0.40 22.27
CA SER A 567 -33.85 0.26 22.50
C SER A 567 -34.72 0.18 21.23
N THR A 568 -34.14 0.24 20.04
CA THR A 568 -34.89 0.46 18.80
C THR A 568 -35.21 -0.82 18.01
N HIS A 569 -34.58 -1.98 18.32
CA HIS A 569 -34.67 -3.18 17.47
C HIS A 569 -34.49 -4.51 18.25
N ASN A 570 -35.43 -4.82 19.17
CA ASN A 570 -35.41 -6.06 19.97
C ASN A 570 -35.87 -7.29 19.15
N LEU A 571 -35.11 -7.68 18.13
CA LEU A 571 -35.42 -8.84 17.28
C LEU A 571 -35.52 -10.15 18.08
N GLU A 572 -34.86 -10.22 19.24
CA GLU A 572 -34.94 -11.35 20.17
C GLU A 572 -36.32 -11.55 20.81
N GLU A 573 -37.22 -10.55 20.73
CA GLU A 573 -38.62 -10.65 21.17
C GLU A 573 -39.55 -11.13 20.03
N THR A 574 -39.04 -11.22 18.81
CA THR A 574 -39.77 -11.69 17.63
C THR A 574 -39.55 -13.19 17.43
N SER A 575 -40.47 -13.85 16.71
CA SER A 575 -40.24 -15.23 16.24
C SER A 575 -39.56 -15.28 14.86
N GLU A 576 -39.35 -14.12 14.23
CA GLU A 576 -38.74 -14.02 12.91
C GLU A 576 -38.08 -12.65 12.65
N PHE A 577 -36.95 -12.62 11.94
CA PHE A 577 -36.24 -11.40 11.55
C PHE A 577 -35.34 -11.61 10.33
N THR A 578 -34.85 -10.52 9.72
CA THR A 578 -33.76 -10.55 8.74
C THR A 578 -32.82 -9.37 8.94
N LEU A 579 -31.52 -9.64 8.83
CA LEU A 579 -30.45 -8.64 8.78
C LEU A 579 -29.83 -8.72 7.39
N ALA A 580 -29.60 -7.58 6.74
CA ALA A 580 -28.93 -7.50 5.44
C ALA A 580 -27.92 -6.34 5.43
N ALA A 581 -26.86 -6.48 4.65
CA ALA A 581 -25.85 -5.45 4.44
C ALA A 581 -25.08 -5.70 3.14
N TRP A 582 -24.56 -4.63 2.54
CA TRP A 582 -23.48 -4.73 1.56
C TRP A 582 -22.13 -4.62 2.28
N ILE A 583 -21.20 -5.51 1.93
CA ILE A 583 -19.87 -5.53 2.52
C ILE A 583 -18.79 -5.63 1.45
N LYS A 584 -17.67 -4.97 1.70
CA LYS A 584 -16.43 -5.14 0.94
C LYS A 584 -15.30 -5.32 1.92
N PHE A 585 -14.86 -6.57 2.10
CA PHE A 585 -13.89 -6.93 3.14
C PHE A 585 -12.48 -7.06 2.55
N GLU A 586 -11.46 -6.63 3.30
CA GLU A 586 -10.08 -6.51 2.78
C GLU A 586 -9.21 -7.74 3.12
N ASN A 587 -9.53 -8.49 4.18
CA ASN A 587 -8.78 -9.69 4.55
C ASN A 587 -9.65 -10.79 5.18
N SER A 588 -9.15 -12.02 5.17
CA SER A 588 -9.87 -13.21 5.65
C SER A 588 -10.01 -13.30 7.18
N LEU A 589 -9.91 -12.20 7.93
CA LEU A 589 -10.08 -12.21 9.38
C LEU A 589 -11.56 -12.22 9.76
N SER A 590 -11.86 -12.77 10.95
CA SER A 590 -13.23 -12.78 11.45
C SER A 590 -13.62 -11.42 12.02
N GLY A 591 -14.60 -10.77 11.42
CA GLY A 591 -15.09 -9.46 11.85
C GLY A 591 -16.61 -9.38 11.89
N ASN A 592 -17.18 -8.61 12.82
CA ASN A 592 -18.63 -8.48 12.94
C ASN A 592 -19.18 -7.54 11.88
N ILE A 593 -20.13 -8.03 11.08
CA ILE A 593 -20.91 -7.15 10.21
C ILE A 593 -21.97 -6.46 11.08
N ILE A 594 -22.72 -7.26 11.84
CA ILE A 594 -23.69 -6.77 12.84
C ILE A 594 -23.76 -7.74 14.03
N ILE A 595 -23.76 -7.20 15.25
CA ILE A 595 -23.81 -7.96 16.50
C ILE A 595 -24.71 -7.26 17.53
N ARG A 596 -25.55 -8.03 18.22
CA ARG A 596 -26.31 -7.56 19.38
C ARG A 596 -25.64 -8.04 20.66
N GLY A 597 -25.09 -7.11 21.44
CA GLY A 597 -24.45 -7.40 22.73
C GLY A 597 -22.96 -7.79 22.67
N GLN A 598 -22.30 -7.81 23.83
CA GLN A 598 -20.82 -7.87 23.92
C GLN A 598 -20.26 -9.28 24.23
N TYR A 599 -20.87 -10.01 25.16
CA TYR A 599 -20.41 -11.35 25.60
C TYR A 599 -21.43 -12.44 25.37
N VAL A 600 -22.71 -12.05 25.34
CA VAL A 600 -23.86 -12.92 25.12
C VAL A 600 -24.66 -12.27 24.01
N PHE A 601 -24.55 -12.82 22.81
CA PHE A 601 -25.21 -12.29 21.62
C PHE A 601 -26.42 -13.16 21.24
N PRO A 602 -27.67 -12.62 21.24
CA PRO A 602 -28.83 -13.32 20.71
C PRO A 602 -28.67 -13.70 19.25
N TYR A 603 -28.11 -12.78 18.47
CA TYR A 603 -27.77 -12.95 17.07
C TYR A 603 -26.48 -12.21 16.73
N ARG A 604 -25.75 -12.74 15.75
CA ARG A 604 -24.49 -12.19 15.22
C ARG A 604 -24.33 -12.63 13.78
N MET A 605 -24.06 -11.67 12.90
CA MET A 605 -23.66 -11.87 11.51
C MET A 605 -22.21 -11.38 11.36
N THR A 606 -21.32 -12.27 10.95
CA THR A 606 -19.87 -12.04 10.99
C THR A 606 -19.20 -12.75 9.82
N THR A 607 -17.98 -12.38 9.48
CA THR A 607 -17.12 -13.14 8.58
C THR A 607 -16.27 -14.16 9.36
N SER A 608 -15.82 -15.21 8.68
CA SER A 608 -14.94 -16.24 9.23
C SER A 608 -14.06 -16.82 8.11
N GLY A 609 -12.87 -16.24 7.90
CA GLY A 609 -12.16 -16.49 6.65
C GLY A 609 -12.87 -15.75 5.51
N SER A 610 -12.85 -16.34 4.33
CA SER A 610 -13.60 -15.89 3.16
C SER A 610 -15.07 -16.30 3.20
N TYR A 611 -15.71 -16.47 4.35
CA TYR A 611 -17.08 -17.00 4.42
C TYR A 611 -17.91 -16.24 5.42
N MET A 612 -19.21 -16.16 5.14
CA MET A 612 -20.18 -15.71 6.12
C MET A 612 -20.27 -16.69 7.29
N ARG A 613 -20.53 -16.18 8.48
CA ARG A 613 -20.82 -16.97 9.67
C ARG A 613 -21.98 -16.31 10.42
N SER A 614 -22.92 -17.14 10.84
CA SER A 614 -24.01 -16.73 11.71
C SER A 614 -23.86 -17.36 13.07
N VAL A 615 -24.25 -16.59 14.10
CA VAL A 615 -24.47 -17.13 15.43
C VAL A 615 -25.86 -16.73 15.92
N ILE A 616 -26.64 -17.72 16.33
CA ILE A 616 -27.94 -17.52 16.99
C ILE A 616 -27.91 -18.23 18.32
N ARG A 617 -28.33 -17.53 19.38
CA ARG A 617 -28.32 -18.04 20.74
C ARG A 617 -29.73 -18.37 21.21
N THR A 618 -29.87 -19.58 21.75
CA THR A 618 -31.05 -20.06 22.48
C THR A 618 -30.63 -20.36 23.92
N ASN A 619 -30.94 -21.54 24.45
CA ASN A 619 -30.33 -22.02 25.70
C ASN A 619 -28.83 -22.39 25.53
N ARG A 620 -28.34 -22.43 24.29
CA ARG A 620 -26.93 -22.63 23.91
C ARG A 620 -26.56 -21.70 22.75
N THR A 621 -25.27 -21.61 22.43
CA THR A 621 -24.79 -20.85 21.26
C THR A 621 -24.78 -21.75 20.04
N ASN A 622 -25.51 -21.39 18.98
CA ASN A 622 -25.57 -22.14 17.73
C ASN A 622 -24.84 -21.34 16.64
N TYR A 623 -23.61 -21.73 16.32
CA TYR A 623 -22.82 -21.10 15.26
C TYR A 623 -22.79 -21.99 14.02
N ILE A 624 -22.82 -21.38 12.85
CA ILE A 624 -22.59 -22.06 11.58
C ILE A 624 -21.80 -21.15 10.65
N ARG A 625 -20.92 -21.75 9.86
CA ARG A 625 -20.18 -21.08 8.79
C ARG A 625 -20.82 -21.47 7.47
N GLY A 626 -20.87 -20.52 6.57
CA GLY A 626 -21.31 -20.68 5.20
C GLY A 626 -20.43 -21.60 4.37
N THR A 627 -20.85 -21.79 3.13
CA THR A 627 -20.21 -22.61 2.10
C THR A 627 -19.87 -21.83 0.84
N ILE A 628 -20.53 -20.70 0.59
CA ILE A 628 -20.22 -19.78 -0.49
C ILE A 628 -19.05 -18.88 -0.04
N PRO A 629 -17.90 -18.92 -0.74
CA PRO A 629 -16.79 -18.02 -0.44
C PRO A 629 -17.10 -16.59 -0.93
N LEU A 630 -16.79 -15.62 -0.09
CA LEU A 630 -16.73 -14.19 -0.39
C LEU A 630 -15.33 -13.87 -0.94
N SER A 631 -15.22 -13.13 -2.04
CA SER A 631 -13.96 -12.64 -2.57
C SER A 631 -13.55 -11.33 -1.88
N ALA A 632 -12.31 -11.26 -1.40
CA ALA A 632 -11.80 -10.06 -0.74
C ALA A 632 -11.65 -8.92 -1.76
N GLY A 633 -11.99 -7.70 -1.34
CA GLY A 633 -11.96 -6.51 -2.20
C GLY A 633 -13.19 -6.34 -3.11
N ASP A 634 -14.09 -7.32 -3.18
CA ASP A 634 -15.35 -7.21 -3.93
C ASP A 634 -16.52 -6.86 -3.01
N TRP A 635 -17.54 -6.22 -3.58
CA TRP A 635 -18.80 -5.98 -2.90
C TRP A 635 -19.66 -7.24 -2.91
N HIS A 636 -20.07 -7.69 -1.73
CA HIS A 636 -21.02 -8.78 -1.55
C HIS A 636 -22.24 -8.31 -0.78
N HIS A 637 -23.42 -8.78 -1.18
CA HIS A 637 -24.62 -8.65 -0.38
C HIS A 637 -24.75 -9.86 0.54
N VAL A 638 -24.91 -9.64 1.83
CA VAL A 638 -24.98 -10.71 2.82
C VAL A 638 -26.20 -10.54 3.71
N ALA A 639 -26.97 -11.61 3.90
CA ALA A 639 -28.16 -11.58 4.74
C ALA A 639 -28.29 -12.80 5.69
N LEU A 640 -28.86 -12.55 6.86
CA LEU A 640 -29.20 -13.55 7.87
C LEU A 640 -30.69 -13.46 8.18
N SER A 641 -31.45 -14.49 7.81
CA SER A 641 -32.87 -14.64 8.11
C SER A 641 -33.09 -15.72 9.18
N TYR A 642 -34.05 -15.50 10.06
CA TYR A 642 -34.48 -16.48 11.08
C TYR A 642 -36.00 -16.49 11.19
N LYS A 643 -36.62 -17.67 11.23
CA LYS A 643 -38.07 -17.85 11.43
C LYS A 643 -38.38 -19.12 12.18
N ASP A 644 -39.05 -19.01 13.33
CA ASP A 644 -39.62 -20.14 14.08
C ASP A 644 -38.64 -21.31 14.31
N GLY A 645 -37.36 -21.00 14.54
CA GLY A 645 -36.31 -21.99 14.74
C GLY A 645 -35.59 -22.44 13.47
N GLU A 646 -35.84 -21.85 12.32
CA GLU A 646 -35.07 -22.05 11.10
C GLU A 646 -34.19 -20.82 10.84
N ARG A 647 -32.92 -21.04 10.53
CA ARG A 647 -31.98 -20.00 10.09
C ARG A 647 -31.64 -20.22 8.63
N THR A 648 -31.60 -19.14 7.87
CA THR A 648 -31.10 -19.12 6.48
C THR A 648 -30.07 -18.01 6.32
N MET A 649 -28.90 -18.33 5.77
CA MET A 649 -27.86 -17.37 5.37
C MET A 649 -27.86 -17.21 3.86
N TYR A 650 -27.60 -16.00 3.39
CA TYR A 650 -27.56 -15.65 1.98
C TYR A 650 -26.29 -14.90 1.64
N VAL A 651 -25.73 -15.20 0.47
CA VAL A 651 -24.63 -14.47 -0.16
C VAL A 651 -25.05 -14.16 -1.59
N ASP A 652 -25.00 -12.88 -1.96
CA ASP A 652 -25.32 -12.37 -3.30
C ASP A 652 -26.67 -12.87 -3.82
N GLY A 653 -27.69 -12.75 -2.96
CA GLY A 653 -29.08 -13.15 -3.25
C GLY A 653 -29.33 -14.66 -3.16
N ALA A 654 -28.31 -15.51 -3.26
CA ALA A 654 -28.43 -16.96 -3.19
C ALA A 654 -28.45 -17.48 -1.74
N ILE A 655 -29.19 -18.56 -1.49
CA ILE A 655 -29.10 -19.28 -0.21
C ILE A 655 -27.71 -19.92 -0.11
N ASP A 656 -26.95 -19.50 0.89
CA ASP A 656 -25.67 -20.12 1.22
C ASP A 656 -25.89 -21.38 2.06
N LEU A 657 -26.66 -21.26 3.15
CA LEU A 657 -26.93 -22.38 4.04
C LEU A 657 -28.23 -22.19 4.82
N GLN A 658 -28.94 -23.29 5.07
CA GLN A 658 -30.15 -23.33 5.90
C GLN A 658 -30.06 -24.44 6.96
N ASP A 659 -30.42 -24.15 8.21
CA ASP A 659 -30.44 -25.13 9.30
C ASP A 659 -31.52 -24.87 10.36
N SER A 660 -31.94 -25.94 11.05
CA SER A 660 -32.91 -25.87 12.14
C SER A 660 -32.23 -25.76 13.51
N ILE A 661 -32.63 -24.76 14.28
CA ILE A 661 -32.18 -24.41 15.62
C ILE A 661 -33.29 -24.71 16.63
N SER A 662 -32.98 -25.56 17.62
CA SER A 662 -33.93 -25.90 18.68
C SER A 662 -33.94 -24.87 19.82
N GLY A 663 -35.14 -24.51 20.29
CA GLY A 663 -35.36 -23.64 21.45
C GLY A 663 -35.68 -22.19 21.06
N ASN A 664 -36.08 -21.39 22.05
CA ASN A 664 -36.43 -19.97 21.82
C ASN A 664 -35.17 -19.10 21.77
N LEU A 665 -35.23 -18.00 21.03
CA LEU A 665 -34.18 -16.97 21.02
C LEU A 665 -33.88 -16.49 22.44
N TYR A 666 -32.61 -16.25 22.71
CA TYR A 666 -32.15 -15.76 24.00
C TYR A 666 -32.45 -14.27 24.13
N THR A 667 -33.33 -13.90 25.06
CA THR A 667 -33.59 -12.50 25.40
C THR A 667 -32.54 -11.97 26.37
N LEU A 668 -31.99 -10.79 26.10
CA LEU A 668 -31.04 -10.11 27.00
C LEU A 668 -31.79 -9.53 28.21
N ASN A 669 -31.16 -9.58 29.39
CA ASN A 669 -31.72 -9.02 30.62
C ASN A 669 -31.43 -7.52 30.79
N ASP A 670 -30.46 -6.98 30.02
CA ASP A 670 -30.00 -5.59 30.10
C ASP A 670 -29.97 -4.96 28.69
N ALA A 671 -30.10 -3.63 28.63
CA ALA A 671 -30.06 -2.85 27.40
C ALA A 671 -28.63 -2.77 26.83
N GLN A 672 -28.22 -3.80 26.09
CA GLN A 672 -27.00 -3.77 25.29
C GLN A 672 -27.27 -3.11 23.94
N GLU A 673 -26.24 -2.70 23.21
CA GLU A 673 -26.37 -2.02 21.91
C GLU A 673 -26.29 -3.00 20.73
N ILE A 674 -26.79 -2.58 19.56
CA ILE A 674 -26.45 -3.20 18.28
C ILE A 674 -25.20 -2.49 17.75
N LYS A 675 -24.17 -3.28 17.44
CA LYS A 675 -22.93 -2.78 16.84
C LYS A 675 -22.77 -3.28 15.43
N VAL A 676 -22.22 -2.42 14.58
CA VAL A 676 -21.82 -2.72 13.21
C VAL A 676 -20.32 -2.56 13.09
N GLY A 677 -19.67 -3.50 12.38
CA GLY A 677 -18.25 -3.40 12.03
C GLY A 677 -17.25 -3.73 13.14
N GLU A 678 -17.68 -4.19 14.33
CA GLU A 678 -16.76 -4.47 15.45
C GLU A 678 -15.74 -5.57 15.08
N GLY A 679 -14.48 -5.17 14.90
CA GLY A 679 -13.39 -6.05 14.45
C GLY A 679 -13.47 -6.46 12.97
N PHE A 680 -14.33 -5.80 12.19
CA PHE A 680 -14.40 -5.95 10.73
C PHE A 680 -13.30 -5.13 10.06
N ASN A 681 -12.68 -5.69 9.02
CA ASN A 681 -11.69 -4.98 8.21
C ASN A 681 -12.21 -4.84 6.77
N GLY A 682 -12.61 -3.63 6.41
CA GLY A 682 -13.24 -3.31 5.14
C GLY A 682 -14.36 -2.29 5.27
N ILE A 683 -15.19 -2.20 4.23
CA ILE A 683 -16.27 -1.23 4.10
C ILE A 683 -17.62 -1.95 4.29
N ILE A 684 -18.53 -1.36 5.04
CA ILE A 684 -19.92 -1.82 5.20
C ILE A 684 -20.85 -0.69 4.77
N ASP A 685 -21.88 -1.06 4.04
CA ASP A 685 -22.87 -0.15 3.47
C ASP A 685 -24.28 -0.76 3.49
N GLU A 686 -25.30 0.08 3.29
CA GLU A 686 -26.69 -0.34 3.01
C GLU A 686 -27.24 -1.36 4.03
N ILE A 687 -27.16 -1.02 5.32
CA ILE A 687 -27.58 -1.93 6.39
C ILE A 687 -29.09 -1.87 6.58
N GLN A 688 -29.73 -3.03 6.55
CA GLN A 688 -31.18 -3.15 6.66
C GLN A 688 -31.57 -4.17 7.74
N ILE A 689 -32.54 -3.79 8.58
CA ILE A 689 -33.09 -4.65 9.63
C ILE A 689 -34.60 -4.81 9.42
N TYR A 690 -35.05 -6.05 9.31
CA TYR A 690 -36.45 -6.43 9.17
C TYR A 690 -36.92 -7.22 10.40
N ASN A 691 -38.12 -6.92 10.89
CA ASN A 691 -38.78 -7.72 11.93
C ASN A 691 -39.58 -8.92 11.37
N LYS A 692 -39.21 -9.35 10.16
CA LYS A 692 -39.75 -10.50 9.43
C LYS A 692 -38.62 -11.27 8.80
N ALA A 693 -38.81 -12.57 8.64
CA ALA A 693 -37.94 -13.38 7.79
C ALA A 693 -38.28 -13.12 6.32
N LEU A 694 -37.33 -12.58 5.56
CA LEU A 694 -37.46 -12.41 4.13
C LEU A 694 -37.39 -13.75 3.42
N THR A 695 -38.17 -13.90 2.34
CA THR A 695 -38.09 -15.04 1.42
C THR A 695 -36.82 -14.96 0.57
N PRO A 696 -36.37 -16.08 -0.03
CA PRO A 696 -35.24 -16.06 -0.96
C PRO A 696 -35.41 -15.05 -2.10
N GLU A 697 -36.61 -14.91 -2.65
CA GLU A 697 -36.90 -13.93 -3.71
C GLU A 697 -36.78 -12.49 -3.19
N GLN A 698 -37.25 -12.22 -1.97
CA GLN A 698 -37.11 -10.90 -1.34
C GLN A 698 -35.63 -10.54 -1.09
N VAL A 699 -34.82 -11.50 -0.63
CA VAL A 699 -33.38 -11.29 -0.43
C VAL A 699 -32.66 -11.13 -1.77
N ASN A 700 -33.04 -11.88 -2.79
CA ASN A 700 -32.51 -11.70 -4.13
C ASN A 700 -32.82 -10.30 -4.68
N ASN A 701 -34.03 -9.78 -4.45
CA ASN A 701 -34.37 -8.41 -4.83
C ASN A 701 -33.56 -7.34 -4.09
N LEU A 702 -33.14 -7.58 -2.85
CA LEU A 702 -32.21 -6.66 -2.15
C LEU A 702 -30.81 -6.67 -2.79
N TYR A 703 -30.40 -7.82 -3.35
CA TYR A 703 -29.12 -7.97 -4.05
C TYR A 703 -29.16 -7.42 -5.49
N SER A 704 -30.21 -7.75 -6.26
CA SER A 704 -30.33 -7.42 -7.68
C SER A 704 -31.10 -6.13 -7.94
N GLY A 705 -31.75 -5.56 -6.93
CA GLY A 705 -32.50 -4.32 -7.05
C GLY A 705 -31.60 -3.12 -7.33
N GLU A 706 -32.15 -2.09 -7.96
CA GLU A 706 -31.46 -0.83 -8.13
C GLU A 706 -31.22 -0.18 -6.76
N ILE A 707 -29.95 -0.06 -6.39
CA ILE A 707 -29.53 0.72 -5.23
C ILE A 707 -29.39 2.17 -5.71
N PRO A 708 -29.99 3.16 -5.03
CA PRO A 708 -29.84 4.57 -5.37
C PRO A 708 -28.38 4.92 -5.64
N GLN A 709 -28.12 5.70 -6.68
CA GLN A 709 -26.77 6.17 -6.99
C GLN A 709 -26.69 7.64 -6.62
N TYR A 710 -25.72 8.00 -5.78
CA TYR A 710 -25.54 9.38 -5.34
C TYR A 710 -24.49 10.11 -6.18
N THR A 711 -24.71 11.40 -6.39
CA THR A 711 -23.70 12.31 -6.93
C THR A 711 -22.66 12.59 -5.85
N GLN A 712 -21.37 12.50 -6.20
CA GLN A 712 -20.30 12.73 -5.24
C GLN A 712 -20.23 14.21 -4.82
N SER A 713 -20.09 14.46 -3.51
CA SER A 713 -20.03 15.80 -2.93
C SER A 713 -18.89 16.64 -3.55
N PRO A 714 -19.11 17.95 -3.77
CA PRO A 714 -18.07 18.84 -4.24
C PRO A 714 -16.87 18.88 -3.29
N GLU A 715 -15.67 18.76 -3.84
CA GLU A 715 -14.42 19.11 -3.20
C GLU A 715 -14.13 20.60 -3.42
N ILE A 716 -13.70 21.29 -2.36
CA ILE A 716 -13.43 22.72 -2.36
C ILE A 716 -11.92 22.92 -2.20
N THR A 717 -11.30 23.70 -3.09
CA THR A 717 -9.87 24.04 -3.02
C THR A 717 -9.67 25.55 -3.21
N PRO A 718 -8.83 26.23 -2.40
CA PRO A 718 -8.07 25.70 -1.27
C PRO A 718 -8.97 25.41 -0.05
N GLU A 719 -8.47 24.67 0.94
CA GLU A 719 -9.23 24.31 2.15
C GLU A 719 -9.71 25.56 2.92
N SER A 720 -10.79 25.42 3.71
CA SER A 720 -11.28 26.47 4.60
C SER A 720 -10.20 26.98 5.55
N GLY A 721 -10.19 28.28 5.84
CA GLY A 721 -9.20 28.87 6.74
C GLY A 721 -9.16 30.40 6.70
N THR A 722 -8.17 30.95 7.40
CA THR A 722 -7.89 32.40 7.40
C THR A 722 -6.85 32.75 6.36
N TYR A 723 -7.19 33.69 5.49
CA TYR A 723 -6.34 34.14 4.39
C TYR A 723 -6.00 35.64 4.55
N THR A 724 -4.77 36.01 4.24
CA THR A 724 -4.30 37.41 4.31
C THR A 724 -4.36 38.13 2.96
N ASN A 725 -4.73 37.41 1.90
CA ASN A 725 -4.88 37.91 0.53
C ASN A 725 -6.08 37.23 -0.14
N ALA A 726 -6.58 37.81 -1.23
CA ALA A 726 -7.61 37.18 -2.05
C ALA A 726 -7.15 35.80 -2.60
N ILE A 727 -8.07 34.85 -2.67
CA ILE A 727 -7.83 33.48 -3.16
C ILE A 727 -8.75 33.12 -4.30
N ASP A 728 -8.28 32.27 -5.22
CA ASP A 728 -9.13 31.65 -6.23
C ASP A 728 -9.63 30.30 -5.72
N VAL A 729 -10.95 30.15 -5.61
CA VAL A 729 -11.61 28.91 -5.20
C VAL A 729 -12.04 28.11 -6.42
N THR A 730 -11.73 26.82 -6.40
CA THR A 730 -12.19 25.82 -7.37
C THR A 730 -13.07 24.78 -6.70
N LEU A 731 -14.12 24.38 -7.40
CA LEU A 731 -14.99 23.26 -7.04
C LEU A 731 -14.80 22.11 -8.02
N SER A 732 -14.76 20.89 -7.53
CA SER A 732 -14.71 19.68 -8.35
C SER A 732 -15.58 18.58 -7.75
N SER A 733 -16.05 17.64 -8.56
CA SER A 733 -16.72 16.42 -8.08
C SER A 733 -16.05 15.22 -8.73
N ALA A 734 -15.90 14.13 -7.97
CA ALA A 734 -15.46 12.85 -8.53
C ALA A 734 -16.50 12.24 -9.48
N THR A 735 -17.75 12.73 -9.48
CA THR A 735 -18.74 12.35 -10.49
C THR A 735 -18.48 13.15 -11.77
N GLU A 736 -17.95 12.46 -12.79
CA GLU A 736 -17.67 13.06 -14.09
C GLU A 736 -18.94 13.68 -14.69
N GLY A 737 -18.86 14.95 -15.09
CA GLY A 737 -19.98 15.68 -15.69
C GLY A 737 -21.03 16.22 -14.71
N ALA A 738 -20.85 16.07 -13.39
CA ALA A 738 -21.80 16.61 -12.42
C ALA A 738 -21.86 18.16 -12.45
N ALA A 739 -23.08 18.70 -12.39
CA ALA A 739 -23.34 20.12 -12.26
C ALA A 739 -23.25 20.54 -10.78
N ILE A 740 -22.31 21.42 -10.45
CA ILE A 740 -22.08 21.89 -9.08
C ILE A 740 -22.75 23.26 -8.89
N TYR A 741 -23.62 23.37 -7.90
CA TYR A 741 -24.27 24.62 -7.50
C TYR A 741 -23.75 25.06 -6.14
N TYR A 742 -23.60 26.36 -5.92
CA TYR A 742 -23.03 26.89 -4.69
C TYR A 742 -23.64 28.22 -4.24
N THR A 743 -23.42 28.52 -2.97
CA THR A 743 -23.79 29.76 -2.26
C THR A 743 -22.59 30.23 -1.42
N LEU A 744 -22.54 31.52 -1.07
CA LEU A 744 -21.43 32.12 -0.31
C LEU A 744 -21.89 32.78 1.00
N ASP A 745 -23.17 32.65 1.33
CA ASP A 745 -23.87 33.36 2.40
C ASP A 745 -24.48 32.42 3.45
N ASP A 746 -23.90 31.22 3.61
CA ASP A 746 -24.35 30.16 4.53
C ASP A 746 -25.76 29.59 4.22
N THR A 747 -26.39 29.99 3.11
CA THR A 747 -27.64 29.36 2.67
C THR A 747 -27.36 28.02 1.99
N ASP A 748 -28.26 27.04 2.15
CA ASP A 748 -28.09 25.73 1.50
C ASP A 748 -28.33 25.86 -0.01
N PRO A 749 -27.39 25.43 -0.87
CA PRO A 749 -27.53 25.53 -2.32
C PRO A 749 -28.54 24.51 -2.88
N ASP A 750 -29.17 24.87 -3.98
CA ASP A 750 -30.10 24.06 -4.76
C ASP A 750 -29.87 24.25 -6.27
N GLU A 751 -30.65 23.58 -7.13
CA GLU A 751 -30.56 23.74 -8.60
C GLU A 751 -30.84 25.16 -9.13
N ASN A 752 -31.38 26.06 -8.29
CA ASN A 752 -31.59 27.48 -8.63
C ASN A 752 -30.43 28.38 -8.20
N SER A 753 -29.48 27.85 -7.44
CA SER A 753 -28.32 28.56 -6.92
C SER A 753 -27.28 28.82 -8.02
N ALA A 754 -26.13 29.42 -7.68
CA ALA A 754 -25.13 29.75 -8.68
C ALA A 754 -24.47 28.47 -9.23
N LEU A 755 -24.54 28.24 -10.54
CA LEU A 755 -23.84 27.13 -11.21
C LEU A 755 -22.35 27.44 -11.34
N TYR A 756 -21.51 26.56 -10.81
CA TYR A 756 -20.06 26.61 -10.97
C TYR A 756 -19.65 26.28 -12.40
N GLN A 757 -18.93 27.22 -13.04
CA GLN A 757 -18.44 27.09 -14.42
C GLN A 757 -16.92 27.17 -14.52
N GLN A 758 -16.29 27.91 -13.62
CA GLN A 758 -14.85 28.13 -13.53
C GLN A 758 -14.49 28.64 -12.14
N ALA A 759 -13.20 28.66 -11.83
CA ALA A 759 -12.66 29.26 -10.60
C ALA A 759 -13.19 30.70 -10.38
N PHE A 760 -13.46 31.05 -9.13
CA PHE A 760 -13.88 32.39 -8.73
C PHE A 760 -13.06 32.89 -7.54
N THR A 761 -12.84 34.20 -7.46
CA THR A 761 -12.03 34.83 -6.41
C THR A 761 -12.89 35.16 -5.18
N LEU A 762 -12.40 34.80 -3.99
CA LEU A 762 -12.89 35.30 -2.71
C LEU A 762 -11.87 36.28 -2.12
N ASP A 763 -12.35 37.45 -1.67
CA ASP A 763 -11.54 38.52 -1.07
C ASP A 763 -12.13 39.03 0.26
N GLN A 764 -13.17 38.40 0.76
CA GLN A 764 -13.93 38.76 1.96
C GLN A 764 -14.50 37.50 2.61
N ASP A 765 -14.81 37.59 3.92
CA ASP A 765 -15.40 36.49 4.69
C ASP A 765 -16.62 35.90 3.97
N ALA A 766 -16.64 34.57 3.85
CA ALA A 766 -17.72 33.85 3.18
C ALA A 766 -17.87 32.43 3.75
N THR A 767 -19.11 31.96 3.79
CA THR A 767 -19.41 30.55 4.05
C THR A 767 -19.84 29.94 2.72
N LEU A 768 -18.92 29.23 2.09
CA LEU A 768 -19.15 28.55 0.83
C LEU A 768 -19.83 27.21 1.09
N LYS A 769 -21.05 27.05 0.57
CA LYS A 769 -21.74 25.77 0.52
C LYS A 769 -21.91 25.33 -0.92
N ALA A 770 -21.69 24.05 -1.22
CA ALA A 770 -21.78 23.51 -2.57
C ALA A 770 -22.47 22.13 -2.60
N ILE A 771 -23.28 21.90 -3.63
CA ILE A 771 -23.98 20.63 -3.91
C ILE A 771 -23.78 20.25 -5.38
N ALA A 772 -23.70 18.95 -5.67
CA ALA A 772 -23.56 18.42 -7.03
C ALA A 772 -24.79 17.63 -7.47
N TYR A 773 -25.16 17.77 -8.74
CA TYR A 773 -26.23 17.02 -9.39
C TYR A 773 -25.72 16.30 -10.64
N SER A 774 -26.21 15.09 -10.87
CA SER A 774 -25.95 14.30 -12.08
C SER A 774 -27.24 13.65 -12.55
N GLU A 775 -27.42 13.54 -13.86
CA GLU A 775 -28.59 12.87 -14.44
C GLU A 775 -28.66 11.40 -14.00
N GLY A 776 -29.85 10.96 -13.58
CA GLY A 776 -30.09 9.58 -13.12
C GLY A 776 -29.51 9.24 -11.74
N LYS A 777 -29.04 10.24 -10.98
CA LYS A 777 -28.50 10.08 -9.62
C LYS A 777 -29.20 11.01 -8.63
N GLU A 778 -29.24 10.61 -7.37
CA GLU A 778 -29.62 11.49 -6.29
C GLU A 778 -28.57 12.61 -6.09
N PRO A 779 -28.97 13.81 -5.63
CA PRO A 779 -28.03 14.91 -5.37
C PRO A 779 -27.00 14.55 -4.30
N SER A 780 -25.85 15.21 -4.35
CA SER A 780 -24.84 15.05 -3.30
C SER A 780 -25.27 15.67 -1.98
N GLU A 781 -24.58 15.33 -0.89
CA GLU A 781 -24.62 16.18 0.31
C GLU A 781 -23.98 17.55 0.04
N ILE A 782 -24.39 18.53 0.85
CA ILE A 782 -23.83 19.89 0.82
C ILE A 782 -22.47 19.87 1.52
N THR A 783 -21.40 20.18 0.77
CA THR A 783 -20.09 20.49 1.34
C THR A 783 -20.09 21.94 1.81
N SER A 784 -19.54 22.22 2.99
CA SER A 784 -19.45 23.57 3.57
C SER A 784 -18.00 23.91 3.92
N ALA A 785 -17.56 25.13 3.59
CA ALA A 785 -16.24 25.67 3.93
C ALA A 785 -16.38 27.12 4.43
N GLU A 786 -15.75 27.43 5.56
CA GLU A 786 -15.67 28.78 6.10
C GLU A 786 -14.35 29.45 5.71
N TYR A 787 -14.44 30.62 5.09
CA TYR A 787 -13.29 31.46 4.75
C TYR A 787 -13.35 32.75 5.54
N THR A 788 -12.26 33.08 6.22
CA THR A 788 -12.08 34.39 6.86
C THR A 788 -10.88 35.11 6.26
N PHE A 789 -10.98 36.43 6.14
CA PHE A 789 -9.98 37.28 5.53
C PHE A 789 -9.47 38.30 6.53
N ASP A 790 -8.21 38.15 6.92
CA ASP A 790 -7.48 39.11 7.76
C ASP A 790 -6.58 39.95 6.85
N ILE A 791 -7.22 40.78 6.02
CA ILE A 791 -6.54 41.59 5.03
C ILE A 791 -5.99 42.84 5.71
N ASP A 792 -4.68 43.00 5.63
CA ASP A 792 -3.99 44.18 6.08
C ASP A 792 -4.32 45.38 5.17
N THR A 793 -4.99 46.36 5.76
CA THR A 793 -5.44 47.60 5.10
C THR A 793 -4.74 48.84 5.67
N THR A 794 -3.75 48.65 6.53
CA THR A 794 -3.10 49.72 7.28
C THR A 794 -1.63 49.79 6.98
N GLY A 795 -1.14 50.94 6.51
CA GLY A 795 0.29 51.10 6.26
C GLY A 795 1.15 51.13 7.52
N PRO A 796 2.46 50.86 7.37
CA PRO A 796 3.37 50.65 8.48
C PRO A 796 3.56 51.93 9.30
N THR A 797 3.66 51.78 10.62
CA THR A 797 3.97 52.86 11.58
C THR A 797 5.35 52.64 12.20
N ILE A 798 5.96 53.67 12.80
CA ILE A 798 7.26 53.50 13.50
C ILE A 798 6.98 52.91 14.88
N SER A 799 7.46 51.68 15.12
CA SER A 799 7.35 50.98 16.39
C SER A 799 8.49 51.34 17.34
N ALA A 800 9.70 51.54 16.79
CA ALA A 800 10.86 51.98 17.53
C ALA A 800 11.82 52.78 16.63
N ASN A 801 12.68 53.58 17.26
CA ASN A 801 13.73 54.31 16.58
C ASN A 801 14.96 54.42 17.48
N LYS A 802 16.14 54.35 16.88
CA LYS A 802 17.42 54.32 17.61
C LYS A 802 18.49 55.09 16.86
N VAL A 803 19.05 56.12 17.49
CA VAL A 803 20.29 56.76 17.01
C VAL A 803 21.46 55.89 17.44
N ILE A 804 22.10 55.20 16.50
CA ILE A 804 23.18 54.23 16.77
C ILE A 804 24.48 54.98 17.12
N ASN A 805 24.81 55.99 16.31
CA ASN A 805 26.00 56.83 16.46
C ASN A 805 25.78 58.15 15.70
N SER A 806 26.81 58.98 15.56
CA SER A 806 26.71 60.27 14.88
C SER A 806 26.43 60.18 13.37
N THR A 807 26.38 59.00 12.77
CA THR A 807 26.12 58.82 11.32
C THR A 807 25.06 57.77 11.01
N ASN A 808 24.46 57.14 12.02
CA ASN A 808 23.55 56.01 11.82
C ASN A 808 22.29 56.11 12.68
N ILE A 809 21.14 55.90 12.05
CA ILE A 809 19.82 55.86 12.69
C ILE A 809 19.11 54.60 12.22
N ASN A 810 18.62 53.77 13.14
CA ASN A 810 17.71 52.67 12.84
C ASN A 810 16.26 53.12 13.06
N ILE A 811 15.39 52.74 12.14
CA ILE A 811 13.94 52.95 12.19
C ILE A 811 13.29 51.58 12.08
N GLU A 812 12.58 51.16 13.12
CA GLU A 812 11.81 49.92 13.12
C GLU A 812 10.35 50.23 12.83
N PHE A 813 9.77 49.49 11.88
CA PHE A 813 8.36 49.59 11.52
C PHE A 813 7.50 48.57 12.29
N SER A 814 6.20 48.84 12.40
CA SER A 814 5.22 47.95 13.06
C SER A 814 5.15 46.57 12.41
N GLU A 815 5.50 46.48 11.14
CA GLU A 815 5.46 45.29 10.30
C GLU A 815 6.52 45.32 9.20
N ALA A 816 6.57 44.24 8.41
CA ALA A 816 7.52 44.10 7.33
C ALA A 816 7.24 45.12 6.22
N VAL A 817 8.30 45.76 5.72
CA VAL A 817 8.20 46.81 4.70
C VAL A 817 8.78 46.35 3.37
N GLU A 818 8.20 46.86 2.28
CA GLU A 818 8.63 46.55 0.93
C GLU A 818 10.01 47.20 0.67
N LEU A 819 10.95 46.39 0.19
CA LEU A 819 12.35 46.75 0.02
C LEU A 819 12.56 48.00 -0.84
N SER A 820 11.89 48.12 -1.98
CA SER A 820 12.10 49.24 -2.91
C SER A 820 11.65 50.59 -2.34
N SER A 821 10.58 50.60 -1.54
CA SER A 821 10.05 51.78 -0.85
C SER A 821 10.89 52.11 0.39
N ALA A 822 11.36 51.10 1.13
CA ALA A 822 12.17 51.25 2.33
C ALA A 822 13.60 51.74 2.03
N GLU A 823 14.21 51.31 0.94
CA GLU A 823 15.58 51.72 0.57
C GLU A 823 15.62 53.02 -0.25
N ASN A 824 14.46 53.61 -0.55
CA ASN A 824 14.37 54.88 -1.24
C ASN A 824 14.64 56.04 -0.28
N THR A 825 15.84 56.62 -0.34
CA THR A 825 16.23 57.76 0.51
C THR A 825 15.30 58.98 0.38
N ALA A 826 14.56 59.10 -0.72
CA ALA A 826 13.60 60.19 -0.90
C ALA A 826 12.41 60.10 0.05
N ASN A 827 12.17 58.95 0.69
CA ASN A 827 11.09 58.71 1.65
C ASN A 827 11.41 59.18 3.08
N TYR A 828 12.58 59.77 3.29
CA TYR A 828 13.07 60.19 4.61
C TYR A 828 13.51 61.65 4.60
N SER A 829 13.27 62.38 5.69
CA SER A 829 13.69 63.77 5.84
C SER A 829 14.02 64.10 7.30
N ILE A 830 15.12 64.82 7.54
CA ILE A 830 15.58 65.24 8.88
C ILE A 830 15.61 66.77 8.99
N THR A 831 15.12 67.33 10.10
CA THR A 831 15.10 68.78 10.39
C THR A 831 15.61 69.09 11.80
N PRO A 832 16.59 70.00 12.02
CA PRO A 832 17.41 70.71 11.04
C PRO A 832 18.12 69.77 10.07
N ALA A 833 18.36 70.24 8.84
CA ALA A 833 18.80 69.40 7.72
C ALA A 833 20.08 68.63 8.02
N ILE A 834 20.01 67.31 7.84
CA ILE A 834 21.14 66.37 7.78
C ILE A 834 20.97 65.56 6.49
N ASP A 835 22.06 65.39 5.74
CA ASP A 835 22.03 64.63 4.49
C ASP A 835 21.76 63.14 4.78
N ILE A 836 20.83 62.54 4.03
CA ILE A 836 20.59 61.09 4.07
C ILE A 836 21.42 60.47 2.94
N VAL A 837 22.45 59.72 3.33
CA VAL A 837 23.45 59.13 2.42
C VAL A 837 22.92 57.83 1.83
N SER A 838 22.30 56.98 2.65
CA SER A 838 21.62 55.77 2.18
C SER A 838 20.57 55.31 3.19
N ALA A 839 19.63 54.50 2.70
CA ALA A 839 18.71 53.70 3.50
C ALA A 839 18.90 52.24 3.12
N GLN A 840 18.94 51.34 4.10
CA GLN A 840 19.11 49.90 3.87
C GLN A 840 18.11 49.15 4.73
N LEU A 841 17.35 48.24 4.12
CA LEU A 841 16.46 47.34 4.85
C LEU A 841 17.27 46.20 5.44
N ASN A 842 17.10 45.95 6.74
CA ASN A 842 17.80 44.89 7.46
C ASN A 842 17.13 43.54 7.20
N ALA A 843 17.84 42.47 7.57
CA ALA A 843 17.39 41.09 7.36
C ALA A 843 16.12 40.71 8.16
N ASP A 844 15.71 41.54 9.12
CA ASP A 844 14.45 41.37 9.86
C ASP A 844 13.21 41.88 9.07
N GLU A 845 13.44 42.48 7.89
CA GLU A 845 12.43 43.06 6.99
C GLU A 845 11.59 44.20 7.60
N LYS A 846 11.92 44.62 8.83
CA LYS A 846 11.19 45.66 9.59
C LYS A 846 12.05 46.85 9.94
N THR A 847 13.37 46.70 9.98
CA THR A 847 14.28 47.75 10.41
C THR A 847 14.99 48.36 9.20
N VAL A 848 14.89 49.67 9.03
CA VAL A 848 15.68 50.42 8.07
C VAL A 848 16.82 51.14 8.78
N THR A 849 18.04 50.86 8.36
CA THR A 849 19.23 51.61 8.79
C THR A 849 19.49 52.76 7.82
N LEU A 850 19.36 53.98 8.31
CA LEU A 850 19.77 55.19 7.61
C LEU A 850 21.24 55.50 7.91
N ASN A 851 22.05 55.61 6.85
CA ASN A 851 23.34 56.27 6.90
C ASN A 851 23.12 57.76 6.61
N VAL A 852 23.53 58.62 7.53
CA VAL A 852 23.33 60.07 7.46
C VAL A 852 24.65 60.83 7.61
N GLY A 853 24.65 62.10 7.23
CA GLY A 853 25.73 63.02 7.59
C GLY A 853 25.89 63.16 9.11
N GLU A 854 27.04 63.67 9.55
CA GLU A 854 27.36 63.80 10.98
C GLU A 854 26.26 64.55 11.75
N ILE A 855 25.63 63.87 12.71
CA ILE A 855 24.56 64.38 13.58
C ILE A 855 25.22 65.23 14.67
N PRO A 856 24.90 66.54 14.75
CA PRO A 856 25.41 67.40 15.80
C PRO A 856 24.99 66.94 17.20
N GLU A 857 25.96 66.92 18.12
CA GLU A 857 25.73 66.55 19.52
C GLU A 857 24.78 67.53 20.22
N ASN A 858 23.88 67.00 21.05
CA ASN A 858 22.98 67.75 21.91
C ASN A 858 22.03 68.73 21.17
N ILE A 859 21.74 68.48 19.89
CA ILE A 859 20.74 69.23 19.10
C ILE A 859 19.53 68.35 18.83
N ASN A 860 18.33 68.88 19.04
CA ASN A 860 17.09 68.19 18.68
C ASN A 860 16.90 68.22 17.15
N HIS A 861 16.66 67.05 16.58
CA HIS A 861 16.26 66.83 15.20
C HIS A 861 14.90 66.14 15.14
N SER A 862 14.17 66.32 14.05
CA SER A 862 12.92 65.63 13.73
C SER A 862 13.12 64.85 12.44
N LEU A 863 12.89 63.54 12.48
CA LEU A 863 12.86 62.66 11.31
C LEU A 863 11.40 62.44 10.88
N VAL A 864 11.12 62.58 9.59
CA VAL A 864 9.82 62.26 8.97
C VAL A 864 10.03 61.20 7.90
N VAL A 865 9.17 60.18 7.91
CA VAL A 865 9.08 59.09 6.93
C VAL A 865 7.79 59.26 6.13
N PHE A 866 7.87 59.10 4.81
CA PHE A 866 6.71 59.16 3.94
C PHE A 866 6.88 58.21 2.75
N GLY A 867 5.85 57.44 2.42
CA GLY A 867 5.83 56.59 1.22
C GLY A 867 6.64 55.30 1.32
N VAL A 868 6.97 54.84 2.53
CA VAL A 868 7.41 53.45 2.75
C VAL A 868 6.16 52.58 2.80
N GLU A 869 6.11 51.52 2.02
CA GLU A 869 4.97 50.61 1.90
C GLU A 869 5.23 49.32 2.71
N ASP A 870 4.18 48.70 3.25
CA ASP A 870 4.24 47.31 3.70
C ASP A 870 4.25 46.34 2.50
N LEU A 871 4.26 45.04 2.78
CA LEU A 871 4.19 44.01 1.73
C LEU A 871 2.81 43.92 1.05
N ALA A 872 1.76 44.48 1.64
CA ALA A 872 0.42 44.58 1.06
C ALA A 872 0.24 45.85 0.19
N GLY A 873 1.25 46.72 0.12
CA GLY A 873 1.26 47.94 -0.66
C GLY A 873 0.59 49.15 0.02
N ASN A 874 0.34 49.10 1.34
CA ASN A 874 -0.20 50.25 2.05
C ASN A 874 0.96 51.18 2.50
N PRO A 875 0.93 52.49 2.17
CA PRO A 875 2.02 53.41 2.53
C PRO A 875 1.92 53.91 3.98
N THR A 876 3.06 54.26 4.58
CA THR A 876 3.15 54.92 5.89
C THR A 876 2.19 56.11 5.98
N PRO A 877 1.47 56.30 7.10
CA PRO A 877 0.59 57.45 7.30
C PRO A 877 1.30 58.82 7.12
N PRO A 878 0.57 59.90 6.75
CA PRO A 878 1.15 61.22 6.40
C PRO A 878 1.91 61.97 7.49
N SER A 879 2.08 61.40 8.69
CA SER A 879 2.69 62.02 9.87
C SER A 879 3.61 61.06 10.63
N THR A 880 4.15 60.06 9.94
CA THR A 880 5.04 59.06 10.53
C THR A 880 6.44 59.65 10.73
N GLY A 881 6.90 59.78 11.97
CA GLY A 881 8.17 60.42 12.30
C GLY A 881 8.41 60.52 13.80
N PHE A 882 9.62 60.94 14.20
CA PHE A 882 10.01 61.10 15.59
C PHE A 882 11.07 62.19 15.78
N ASP A 883 11.13 62.74 16.99
CA ASP A 883 12.21 63.63 17.41
C ASP A 883 13.36 62.84 18.04
N PHE A 884 14.60 63.20 17.74
CA PHE A 884 15.80 62.57 18.29
C PHE A 884 16.89 63.58 18.61
N ILE A 885 17.84 63.16 19.44
CA ILE A 885 19.03 63.92 19.82
C ILE A 885 20.20 62.94 19.87
N PHE A 886 21.35 63.33 19.32
CA PHE A 886 22.58 62.54 19.48
C PHE A 886 23.31 62.97 20.75
N ILE A 887 23.49 62.03 21.68
CA ILE A 887 24.27 62.22 22.91
C ILE A 887 25.47 61.26 22.82
N PRO A 888 26.71 61.76 22.70
CA PRO A 888 27.88 60.89 22.66
C PRO A 888 28.03 60.16 24.01
N LEU A 889 28.15 58.83 23.98
CA LEU A 889 28.55 58.09 25.19
C LEU A 889 29.98 58.48 25.58
N SER A 890 30.15 58.99 26.80
CA SER A 890 31.47 59.17 27.43
C SER A 890 31.57 58.30 28.67
N THR A 891 31.33 57.00 28.51
CA THR A 891 31.36 56.02 29.61
C THR A 891 32.68 55.24 29.71
N GLU A 892 33.50 55.24 28.66
CA GLU A 892 34.78 54.50 28.58
C GLU A 892 35.75 54.83 29.73
N ASP A 893 35.86 56.10 30.12
CA ASP A 893 36.73 56.53 31.24
C ASP A 893 36.27 56.01 32.61
N SER A 894 35.02 55.53 32.71
CA SER A 894 34.42 55.00 33.94
C SER A 894 34.18 53.48 33.92
N LEU A 895 34.47 52.81 32.79
CA LEU A 895 34.27 51.38 32.61
C LEU A 895 35.43 50.60 33.26
N THR A 896 35.11 49.84 34.29
CA THR A 896 36.08 49.14 35.15
C THR A 896 36.05 47.61 34.99
N GLY A 897 35.08 47.10 34.25
CA GLY A 897 35.00 45.70 33.83
C GLY A 897 33.98 45.54 32.71
N TYR A 898 34.32 44.78 31.66
CA TYR A 898 33.42 44.45 30.55
C TYR A 898 33.67 43.03 30.03
N TRP A 899 32.68 42.16 30.19
CA TRP A 899 32.69 40.80 29.65
C TRP A 899 31.57 40.65 28.61
N SER A 900 31.94 40.58 27.33
CA SER A 900 31.00 40.36 26.21
C SER A 900 30.72 38.88 25.94
N PHE A 901 31.58 37.98 26.42
CA PHE A 901 31.49 36.53 26.21
C PHE A 901 31.54 36.05 24.75
N ASP A 902 31.93 36.90 23.80
CA ASP A 902 32.06 36.58 22.37
C ASP A 902 33.17 35.58 22.03
N GLU A 903 34.00 35.19 23.00
CA GLU A 903 35.06 34.25 22.70
C GLU A 903 34.51 32.88 22.34
N THR A 904 35.10 32.24 21.34
CA THR A 904 34.55 31.01 20.77
C THR A 904 34.99 29.75 21.52
N SER A 905 35.90 29.85 22.50
CA SER A 905 36.42 28.69 23.25
C SER A 905 37.19 29.10 24.51
N GLY A 906 37.36 28.14 25.43
CA GLY A 906 38.18 28.29 26.63
C GLY A 906 37.41 28.73 27.87
N ASN A 907 38.05 28.55 29.03
CA ASN A 907 37.46 28.75 30.35
C ASN A 907 37.80 30.13 30.95
N VAL A 908 38.19 31.09 30.13
CA VAL A 908 38.47 32.45 30.56
C VAL A 908 37.42 33.36 29.93
N ALA A 909 36.75 34.16 30.75
CA ALA A 909 35.91 35.27 30.30
C ALA A 909 36.78 36.53 30.25
N ASN A 910 37.02 37.11 29.08
CA ASN A 910 37.91 38.26 29.01
C ASN A 910 37.23 39.54 29.47
N ASP A 911 37.96 40.31 30.28
CA ASP A 911 37.60 41.69 30.56
C ASP A 911 38.20 42.58 29.46
N SER A 912 37.34 43.14 28.63
CA SER A 912 37.69 44.06 27.54
C SER A 912 37.90 45.51 28.00
N SER A 913 37.70 45.80 29.29
CA SER A 913 38.03 47.10 29.87
C SER A 913 39.55 47.30 30.00
N ALA A 914 39.96 48.54 30.30
CA ALA A 914 41.36 48.87 30.55
C ALA A 914 41.96 48.17 31.79
N TYR A 915 41.14 47.53 32.63
CA TYR A 915 41.56 46.95 33.91
C TYR A 915 41.90 45.45 33.83
N GLY A 916 41.46 44.72 32.80
CA GLY A 916 41.86 43.34 32.54
C GLY A 916 41.52 42.35 33.66
N ASN A 917 40.37 42.51 34.33
CA ASN A 917 39.85 41.60 35.35
C ASN A 917 39.24 40.33 34.72
N HIS A 918 40.05 39.54 34.01
CA HIS A 918 39.57 38.31 33.37
C HIS A 918 38.93 37.37 34.41
N GLY A 919 37.77 36.81 34.07
CA GLY A 919 37.05 35.84 34.90
C GLY A 919 37.41 34.40 34.57
N GLU A 920 37.31 33.51 35.56
CA GLU A 920 37.41 32.06 35.36
C GLU A 920 36.01 31.44 35.24
N ILE A 921 35.75 30.78 34.11
CA ILE A 921 34.50 30.08 33.84
C ILE A 921 34.57 28.67 34.43
N VAL A 922 33.63 28.35 35.30
CA VAL A 922 33.47 27.03 35.92
C VAL A 922 32.10 26.50 35.56
N GLY A 923 32.07 25.56 34.62
CA GLY A 923 30.88 24.80 34.22
C GLY A 923 30.02 25.46 33.13
N ALA A 924 29.82 26.78 33.18
CA ALA A 924 28.99 27.50 32.21
C ALA A 924 29.46 27.29 30.75
N VAL A 925 28.49 27.18 29.83
CA VAL A 925 28.70 26.83 28.42
C VAL A 925 28.56 28.06 27.53
N ARG A 926 29.42 28.18 26.52
CA ARG A 926 29.34 29.26 25.53
C ARG A 926 28.27 28.98 24.49
N THR A 927 27.40 29.94 24.22
CA THR A 927 26.36 29.84 23.18
C THR A 927 26.85 30.37 21.84
N ALA A 928 26.23 29.92 20.75
CA ALA A 928 26.54 30.41 19.41
C ALA A 928 25.94 31.80 19.12
N ALA A 929 24.92 32.19 19.87
CA ALA A 929 24.24 33.48 19.76
C ALA A 929 23.83 33.99 21.15
N GLY A 930 24.15 35.26 21.41
CA GLY A 930 23.80 36.05 22.59
C GLY A 930 22.83 37.20 22.25
N ILE A 931 22.73 38.21 23.12
CA ILE A 931 22.07 39.48 22.76
C ILE A 931 22.94 40.25 21.75
N SER A 932 24.26 40.10 21.86
CA SER A 932 25.25 40.57 20.91
C SER A 932 26.34 39.51 20.82
N GLY A 933 26.61 39.00 19.61
CA GLY A 933 27.61 37.96 19.42
C GLY A 933 27.31 36.66 20.19
N GLY A 934 28.17 36.25 21.12
CA GLY A 934 28.02 35.01 21.91
C GLY A 934 27.79 35.27 23.41
N ALA A 935 27.17 34.31 24.13
CA ALA A 935 26.84 34.47 25.55
C ALA A 935 27.29 33.26 26.40
N LEU A 936 27.06 33.31 27.72
CA LEU A 936 27.22 32.16 28.62
C LEU A 936 25.89 31.65 29.16
N GLU A 937 25.69 30.33 29.03
CA GLU A 937 24.56 29.57 29.56
C GLU A 937 24.97 28.84 30.85
N PHE A 938 24.12 28.97 31.87
CA PHE A 938 24.32 28.46 33.22
C PHE A 938 23.21 27.45 33.55
N ASP A 939 23.58 26.34 34.18
CA ASP A 939 22.65 25.26 34.55
C ASP A 939 22.18 25.30 36.01
N GLY A 940 22.76 26.16 36.83
CA GLY A 940 22.46 26.33 38.25
C GLY A 940 23.59 25.91 39.19
N ASP A 941 24.54 25.08 38.76
CA ASP A 941 25.75 24.74 39.53
C ASP A 941 27.01 25.49 39.03
N ASP A 942 26.85 26.26 37.95
CA ASP A 942 27.89 27.01 37.27
C ASP A 942 28.22 28.38 37.90
N ILE A 943 29.45 28.86 37.71
CA ILE A 943 29.86 30.24 38.04
C ILE A 943 30.87 30.80 37.04
N VAL A 944 30.92 32.13 36.94
CA VAL A 944 32.13 32.85 36.50
C VAL A 944 32.70 33.60 37.70
N ASN A 945 33.92 33.24 38.11
CA ASN A 945 34.62 33.91 39.20
C ASN A 945 35.44 35.08 38.68
N LEU A 946 35.05 36.31 39.03
CA LEU A 946 35.74 37.55 38.66
C LEU A 946 36.79 37.98 39.69
N GLY A 947 37.00 37.17 40.73
CA GLY A 947 37.95 37.43 41.81
C GLY A 947 37.52 38.54 42.75
N ASN A 948 38.47 39.01 43.57
CA ASN A 948 38.25 40.01 44.62
C ASN A 948 38.73 41.42 44.25
N SER A 949 39.08 41.67 42.98
CA SER A 949 39.44 43.02 42.55
C SER A 949 38.26 43.97 42.81
N HIS A 950 38.53 45.16 43.33
CA HIS A 950 37.45 46.06 43.78
C HIS A 950 36.72 46.75 42.62
N PHE A 951 37.11 46.51 41.36
CA PHE A 951 36.64 47.24 40.17
C PHE A 951 36.73 48.75 40.34
N ASP A 952 37.68 49.23 41.15
CA ASP A 952 37.79 50.62 41.60
C ASP A 952 36.49 51.17 42.24
N ILE A 953 35.69 50.31 42.86
CA ILE A 953 34.51 50.66 43.65
C ILE A 953 34.86 50.49 45.13
N ASP A 954 34.88 51.59 45.86
CA ASP A 954 35.17 51.61 47.30
C ASP A 954 34.10 52.37 48.10
N SER A 955 34.43 52.72 49.35
CA SER A 955 33.51 53.45 50.24
C SER A 955 33.24 54.90 49.80
N SER A 956 34.03 55.46 48.89
CA SER A 956 33.91 56.82 48.38
C SER A 956 33.29 56.94 46.98
N ASN A 957 33.11 55.81 46.29
CA ASN A 957 32.71 55.79 44.88
C ASN A 957 31.22 55.49 44.66
N GLU A 958 30.72 56.01 43.55
CA GLU A 958 29.47 55.60 42.93
C GLU A 958 29.72 54.38 42.05
N PHE A 959 28.70 53.63 41.69
CA PHE A 959 28.87 52.53 40.73
C PHE A 959 27.61 52.25 39.92
N SER A 960 27.81 51.55 38.81
CA SER A 960 26.75 50.92 38.02
C SER A 960 27.15 49.52 37.62
N ILE A 961 26.20 48.59 37.68
CA ILE A 961 26.36 47.23 37.16
C ILE A 961 25.25 47.01 36.15
N SER A 962 25.64 46.69 34.91
CA SER A 962 24.75 46.46 33.76
C SER A 962 24.98 45.04 33.24
N LEU A 963 23.93 44.32 32.90
CA LEU A 963 24.01 43.02 32.24
C LEU A 963 22.72 42.69 31.50
N TRP A 964 22.82 41.79 30.54
CA TRP A 964 21.69 41.15 29.87
C TRP A 964 21.49 39.73 30.39
N PHE A 965 20.24 39.28 30.48
CA PHE A 965 19.92 37.92 30.94
C PHE A 965 18.63 37.37 30.32
N LYS A 966 18.52 36.03 30.26
CA LYS A 966 17.36 35.26 29.74
C LYS A 966 17.16 33.97 30.56
N PHE A 967 15.92 33.57 30.87
CA PHE A 967 15.61 32.42 31.76
C PHE A 967 14.33 31.66 31.36
N ASP A 968 14.15 30.40 31.81
CA ASP A 968 13.18 29.42 31.25
C ASP A 968 11.94 29.09 32.11
N HIS A 969 11.57 29.98 33.02
CA HIS A 969 10.47 29.86 34.00
C HIS A 969 10.70 28.94 35.22
N THR A 970 11.74 28.09 35.30
CA THR A 970 11.92 27.15 36.43
C THR A 970 13.14 27.42 37.33
N PHE A 971 12.92 28.28 38.35
CA PHE A 971 13.86 28.70 39.40
C PHE A 971 15.06 29.56 38.94
N ALA A 972 15.42 30.60 39.72
CA ALA A 972 16.46 31.54 39.32
C ALA A 972 17.38 31.98 40.48
N GLY A 973 18.59 32.40 40.09
CA GLY A 973 19.79 32.56 40.91
C GLY A 973 20.43 33.94 40.87
N HIS A 974 21.72 33.98 41.21
CA HIS A 974 22.50 35.21 41.22
C HIS A 974 23.01 35.54 39.81
N LEU A 975 22.51 36.61 39.20
CA LEU A 975 23.09 37.14 37.96
C LEU A 975 24.50 37.66 38.24
N ILE A 976 24.65 38.42 39.33
CA ILE A 976 25.94 38.84 39.87
C ILE A 976 25.83 39.04 41.38
N ARG A 977 26.86 38.62 42.12
CA ARG A 977 26.97 38.89 43.55
C ARG A 977 28.40 39.07 43.99
N ARG A 978 28.59 39.84 45.06
CA ARG A 978 29.84 39.85 45.82
C ARG A 978 29.62 39.29 47.22
N GLY A 979 30.41 38.29 47.60
CA GLY A 979 30.34 37.64 48.91
C GLY A 979 29.22 36.61 49.09
N PRO A 980 29.44 35.56 49.91
CA PRO A 980 28.52 34.41 50.02
C PRO A 980 27.36 34.60 51.00
N TYR A 981 27.47 35.51 51.96
CA TYR A 981 26.48 35.71 53.05
C TYR A 981 26.13 37.17 53.32
N VAL A 982 27.07 38.06 53.02
CA VAL A 982 26.91 39.51 53.14
C VAL A 982 27.19 40.06 51.77
N TYR A 983 26.20 40.72 51.17
CA TYR A 983 26.26 41.20 49.80
C TYR A 983 26.54 42.70 49.76
N PRO A 984 27.77 43.16 49.46
CA PRO A 984 28.04 44.57 49.17
C PRO A 984 27.17 45.07 48.02
N PHE A 985 27.12 44.27 46.95
CA PHE A 985 26.14 44.38 45.89
C PHE A 985 25.68 42.99 45.44
N ARG A 986 24.47 42.93 44.87
CA ARG A 986 23.86 41.72 44.31
C ARG A 986 22.78 42.11 43.32
N ILE A 987 22.66 41.34 42.25
CA ILE A 987 21.46 41.25 41.41
C ILE A 987 21.06 39.77 41.39
N TYR A 988 19.84 39.49 41.84
CA TYR A 988 19.28 38.14 41.97
C TYR A 988 17.96 38.08 41.24
N ALA A 989 17.81 37.16 40.29
CA ALA A 989 16.55 36.91 39.61
C ALA A 989 15.83 35.73 40.29
N ASN A 990 14.51 35.69 40.21
CA ASN A 990 13.70 34.51 40.47
C ASN A 990 12.44 34.60 39.60
N ALA A 991 11.62 33.55 39.57
CA ALA A 991 10.37 33.47 38.79
C ALA A 991 9.27 34.50 39.17
N ARG A 992 9.56 35.50 40.02
CA ARG A 992 8.58 36.54 40.42
C ARG A 992 9.11 37.97 40.40
N ARG A 993 10.44 38.19 40.49
CA ARG A 993 11.05 39.53 40.51
C ARG A 993 12.58 39.47 40.47
N ILE A 994 13.18 40.58 40.07
CA ILE A 994 14.60 40.85 40.31
C ILE A 994 14.75 41.49 41.69
N SER A 995 15.76 41.07 42.45
CA SER A 995 16.10 41.64 43.75
C SER A 995 17.55 42.09 43.74
N THR A 996 17.75 43.38 44.04
CA THR A 996 19.08 43.96 44.19
C THR A 996 19.43 44.25 45.64
N THR A 997 20.72 44.26 45.95
CA THR A 997 21.20 44.74 47.24
C THR A 997 22.31 45.76 47.08
N VAL A 998 22.34 46.74 47.98
CA VAL A 998 23.49 47.63 48.20
C VAL A 998 23.72 47.74 49.70
N ARG A 999 24.96 47.55 50.15
CA ARG A 999 25.29 47.54 51.58
C ARG A 999 25.93 48.84 52.05
N THR A 1000 25.40 49.36 53.16
CA THR A 1000 26.00 50.42 53.97
C THR A 1000 26.33 49.91 55.37
N ASP A 1001 25.69 50.41 56.42
CA ASP A 1001 25.76 49.84 57.77
C ASP A 1001 25.10 48.44 57.83
N ARG A 1002 24.09 48.22 56.99
CA ARG A 1002 23.38 46.95 56.78
C ARG A 1002 23.18 46.66 55.29
N THR A 1003 22.80 45.43 54.97
CA THR A 1003 22.43 45.05 53.60
C THR A 1003 21.02 45.56 53.33
N ASN A 1004 20.88 46.45 52.36
CA ASN A 1004 19.58 47.01 51.98
C ASN A 1004 19.09 46.30 50.72
N TYR A 1005 17.83 45.87 50.71
CA TYR A 1005 17.21 45.17 49.58
C TYR A 1005 16.31 46.11 48.79
N MET A 1006 16.27 45.96 47.48
CA MET A 1006 15.28 46.52 46.57
C MET A 1006 14.79 45.38 45.67
N SER A 1007 13.57 45.46 45.18
CA SER A 1007 13.05 44.49 44.22
C SER A 1007 12.33 45.19 43.11
N SER A 1008 12.29 44.55 41.95
CA SER A 1008 11.60 45.09 40.80
C SER A 1008 10.10 45.18 41.02
N THR A 1009 9.45 46.15 40.38
CA THR A 1009 7.99 46.26 40.35
C THR A 1009 7.38 45.52 39.17
N ILE A 1010 8.13 45.43 38.07
CA ILE A 1010 7.80 44.66 36.88
C ILE A 1010 8.43 43.27 36.98
N PHE A 1011 7.71 42.26 36.47
CA PHE A 1011 8.25 40.92 36.28
C PHE A 1011 8.65 40.74 34.81
N PRO A 1012 9.94 40.50 34.51
CA PRO A 1012 10.38 40.23 33.15
C PRO A 1012 9.76 38.94 32.60
N GLU A 1013 9.48 38.92 31.30
CA GLU A 1013 8.95 37.74 30.61
C GLU A 1013 10.06 36.70 30.50
N ALA A 1014 9.75 35.42 30.71
CA ALA A 1014 10.78 34.40 30.49
C ALA A 1014 10.95 34.12 29.00
N GLU A 1015 12.07 33.48 28.67
CA GLU A 1015 12.56 33.22 27.31
C GLU A 1015 12.89 34.47 26.48
N ASN A 1016 12.67 35.68 27.02
CA ASN A 1016 13.05 36.95 26.41
C ASN A 1016 14.32 37.52 27.06
N TRP A 1017 15.13 38.23 26.26
CA TRP A 1017 16.29 38.96 26.76
C TRP A 1017 15.84 40.21 27.52
N HIS A 1018 16.45 40.41 28.69
CA HIS A 1018 16.19 41.56 29.54
C HIS A 1018 17.48 42.24 29.96
N HIS A 1019 17.48 43.56 29.91
CA HIS A 1019 18.58 44.38 30.38
C HIS A 1019 18.32 44.84 31.82
N CYS A 1020 19.29 44.65 32.69
CA CYS A 1020 19.19 45.01 34.10
C CYS A 1020 20.35 45.89 34.52
N VAL A 1021 20.06 47.06 35.08
CA VAL A 1021 21.08 47.98 35.61
C VAL A 1021 20.80 48.34 37.06
N LEU A 1022 21.80 48.13 37.92
CA LEU A 1022 21.82 48.64 39.30
C LEU A 1022 22.79 49.81 39.38
N THR A 1023 22.30 51.00 39.74
CA THR A 1023 23.15 52.16 40.04
C THR A 1023 23.12 52.52 41.52
N TYR A 1024 24.23 53.05 42.01
CA TYR A 1024 24.33 53.70 43.31
C TYR A 1024 25.20 54.95 43.21
N GLY A 1025 24.65 56.11 43.56
CA GLY A 1025 25.34 57.38 43.60
C GLY A 1025 24.53 58.45 44.30
N ASN A 1026 25.19 59.48 44.86
CA ASN A 1026 24.58 60.59 45.59
C ASN A 1026 23.62 60.16 46.72
N GLY A 1027 23.88 59.01 47.36
CA GLY A 1027 23.01 58.44 48.39
C GLY A 1027 21.69 57.90 47.83
N GLN A 1028 21.60 57.65 46.54
CA GLN A 1028 20.46 57.06 45.84
C GLN A 1028 20.91 55.74 45.23
N ARG A 1029 20.05 54.72 45.29
CA ARG A 1029 20.17 53.54 44.42
C ARG A 1029 18.97 53.44 43.49
N THR A 1030 19.21 52.97 42.28
CA THR A 1030 18.17 52.84 41.26
C THR A 1030 18.36 51.53 40.51
N LEU A 1031 17.24 50.85 40.27
CA LEU A 1031 17.13 49.66 39.45
C LEU A 1031 16.43 50.05 38.15
N TYR A 1032 17.06 49.74 37.04
CA TYR A 1032 16.52 49.89 35.70
C TYR A 1032 16.29 48.52 35.08
N ILE A 1033 15.20 48.39 34.35
CA ILE A 1033 14.86 47.21 33.54
C ILE A 1033 14.55 47.70 32.13
N ASN A 1034 15.23 47.13 31.14
CA ASN A 1034 15.06 47.46 29.72
C ASN A 1034 15.15 48.98 29.47
N GLY A 1035 16.25 49.61 29.92
CA GLY A 1035 16.50 51.05 29.78
C GLY A 1035 15.72 51.97 30.75
N GLN A 1036 14.60 51.51 31.30
CA GLN A 1036 13.67 52.33 32.07
C GLN A 1036 13.85 52.18 33.58
N ILE A 1037 13.61 53.26 34.35
CA ILE A 1037 13.61 53.20 35.82
C ILE A 1037 12.44 52.34 36.29
N ASP A 1038 12.74 51.23 36.95
CA ASP A 1038 11.73 50.38 37.60
C ASP A 1038 11.56 50.74 39.09
N ASN A 1039 12.67 50.92 39.82
CA ASN A 1039 12.59 51.23 41.25
C ASN A 1039 13.76 52.11 41.71
N SER A 1040 13.50 53.00 42.67
CA SER A 1040 14.50 53.95 43.17
C SER A 1040 14.27 54.26 44.63
N SER A 1041 15.33 54.29 45.44
CA SER A 1041 15.22 54.61 46.87
C SER A 1041 16.48 55.27 47.40
N ALA A 1042 16.31 56.26 48.30
CA ALA A 1042 17.41 56.83 49.05
C ALA A 1042 18.06 55.80 49.99
N LEU A 1043 19.38 55.89 50.15
CA LEU A 1043 20.21 55.02 50.95
C LEU A 1043 21.13 55.88 51.83
N ASN A 1044 20.95 55.79 53.14
CA ASN A 1044 21.78 56.53 54.10
C ASN A 1044 23.02 55.72 54.49
N GLY A 1045 24.17 56.38 54.57
CA GLY A 1045 25.45 55.80 54.97
C GLY A 1045 26.41 55.53 53.80
N THR A 1046 27.63 55.13 54.15
CA THR A 1046 28.73 54.89 53.20
C THR A 1046 28.74 53.43 52.73
N LEU A 1047 29.12 53.16 51.47
CA LEU A 1047 29.26 51.80 50.95
C LEU A 1047 30.20 50.98 51.83
N ASN A 1048 29.82 49.72 52.06
CA ASN A 1048 30.54 48.83 52.94
C ASN A 1048 30.68 47.44 52.32
N PHE A 1049 31.91 47.14 51.90
CA PHE A 1049 32.26 45.86 51.32
C PHE A 1049 32.41 44.73 52.35
N PHE A 1050 32.37 45.05 53.66
CA PHE A 1050 32.50 44.16 54.81
C PHE A 1050 33.84 43.41 54.89
N ARG A 1051 34.28 42.72 53.82
CA ARG A 1051 35.55 41.99 53.64
C ARG A 1051 35.90 41.90 52.14
N ASP A 1052 37.14 41.49 51.84
CA ASP A 1052 37.59 41.20 50.47
C ASP A 1052 37.04 39.85 50.00
N TYR A 1053 35.78 39.85 49.56
CA TYR A 1053 35.13 38.71 48.94
C TYR A 1053 35.19 38.77 47.42
N ASP A 1054 35.18 37.59 46.81
CA ASP A 1054 35.07 37.40 45.38
C ASP A 1054 33.70 37.85 44.84
N THR A 1055 33.71 38.26 43.57
CA THR A 1055 32.52 38.56 42.78
C THR A 1055 32.27 37.43 41.80
N ASN A 1056 31.07 36.84 41.85
CA ASN A 1056 30.66 35.73 41.00
C ASN A 1056 29.46 36.11 40.12
N LEU A 1057 29.47 35.63 38.88
CA LEU A 1057 28.33 35.62 37.97
C LEU A 1057 27.67 34.24 37.94
N GLY A 1058 26.36 34.21 37.73
CA GLY A 1058 25.58 33.00 37.43
C GLY A 1058 25.39 31.99 38.57
N GLU A 1059 25.87 32.28 39.78
CA GLU A 1059 25.81 31.30 40.87
C GLU A 1059 24.38 30.95 41.27
N GLY A 1060 24.01 29.66 41.13
CA GLY A 1060 22.64 29.20 41.37
C GLY A 1060 21.64 29.61 40.28
N TYR A 1061 22.10 30.21 39.18
CA TYR A 1061 21.26 30.74 38.11
C TYR A 1061 21.17 29.73 36.97
N THR A 1062 19.95 29.50 36.50
CA THR A 1062 19.67 28.71 35.30
C THR A 1062 19.17 29.66 34.22
N GLY A 1063 19.90 29.74 33.10
CA GLY A 1063 19.62 30.69 32.02
C GLY A 1063 20.90 31.25 31.38
N THR A 1064 20.73 32.24 30.52
CA THR A 1064 21.83 32.86 29.76
C THR A 1064 22.14 34.26 30.28
N ILE A 1065 23.42 34.63 30.40
CA ILE A 1065 23.88 35.98 30.75
C ILE A 1065 24.82 36.49 29.67
N ASP A 1066 24.70 37.78 29.34
CA ASP A 1066 25.48 38.43 28.31
C ASP A 1066 25.80 39.89 28.65
N GLU A 1067 26.80 40.48 27.97
CA GLU A 1067 27.10 41.91 27.95
C GLU A 1067 27.21 42.55 29.35
N VAL A 1068 28.04 41.94 30.22
CA VAL A 1068 28.20 42.35 31.62
C VAL A 1068 29.20 43.51 31.72
N LYS A 1069 28.78 44.64 32.27
CA LYS A 1069 29.58 45.86 32.42
C LYS A 1069 29.51 46.40 33.86
N ILE A 1070 30.66 46.80 34.40
CA ILE A 1070 30.79 47.43 35.72
C ILE A 1070 31.47 48.79 35.57
N TYR A 1071 30.84 49.83 36.12
CA TYR A 1071 31.31 51.20 36.08
C TYR A 1071 31.57 51.74 37.48
N ASN A 1072 32.61 52.55 37.66
CA ASN A 1072 32.89 53.30 38.89
C ASN A 1072 32.16 54.67 38.94
N LYS A 1073 31.03 54.75 38.25
CA LYS A 1073 30.14 55.92 38.15
C LYS A 1073 28.69 55.47 38.27
N ALA A 1074 27.83 56.29 38.89
CA ALA A 1074 26.39 56.14 38.72
C ALA A 1074 25.97 56.67 37.35
N LEU A 1075 25.62 55.77 36.43
CA LEU A 1075 25.15 56.12 35.10
C LEU A 1075 23.80 56.86 35.20
N SER A 1076 23.65 57.87 34.36
CA SER A 1076 22.41 58.62 34.21
C SER A 1076 21.38 57.84 33.38
N ALA A 1077 20.10 58.17 33.52
CA ALA A 1077 19.04 57.51 32.74
C ALA A 1077 19.28 57.58 31.22
N PRO A 1078 19.73 58.71 30.62
CA PRO A 1078 20.07 58.74 29.19
C PRO A 1078 21.26 57.85 28.81
N GLU A 1079 22.28 57.72 29.67
CA GLU A 1079 23.40 56.81 29.41
C GLU A 1079 22.94 55.34 29.46
N ILE A 1080 22.05 55.00 30.40
CA ILE A 1080 21.49 53.65 30.53
C ILE A 1080 20.57 53.31 29.36
N GLU A 1081 19.72 54.25 28.96
CA GLU A 1081 18.88 54.10 27.76
C GLU A 1081 19.78 53.90 26.54
N ALA A 1082 20.84 54.69 26.37
CA ALA A 1082 21.75 54.51 25.25
C ALA A 1082 22.50 53.16 25.27
N ILE A 1083 22.87 52.64 26.46
CA ILE A 1083 23.47 51.30 26.61
C ILE A 1083 22.44 50.19 26.35
N TYR A 1084 21.19 50.35 26.79
CA TYR A 1084 20.11 49.41 26.51
C TYR A 1084 19.81 49.34 25.02
N GLN A 1085 19.79 50.51 24.40
CA GLN A 1085 19.55 50.60 22.98
C GLN A 1085 20.67 49.94 22.22
N GLN A 1086 21.95 50.29 22.48
CA GLN A 1086 23.15 49.78 21.80
C GLN A 1086 23.13 48.27 21.58
#